data_AF-A0AA42B7W3-F1
#
_entry.id   AF-A0AA42B7W3-F1
#
_cell.length_a   1.000
_cell.length_b   1.000
_cell.length_c   1.000
_cell.angle_alpha   90.00
_cell.angle_beta   90.00
_cell.angle_gamma   90.00
#
_symmetry.space_group_name_H-M   'P 1'
#
loop_
_entity.id
_entity.type
_entity.pdbx_description
1 polymer ?
#
loop_
_entity_poly.entity_id
_entity_poly.type
_entity_poly.pdbx_seq_one_letter_code
_entity_poly.pdbx_strand_id
1 'polypeptide(L)'
;MKQLRELTIIEPVTKQQEVIKRAFMLYTEPVDVTGDELNALVVLLNLSLSKPVCNDYLDVKRAKSYFEHESFFEIALGELVWAHTHNLKYPDSRVYGQRIIAEHTDPLELGWAHNSGYYRHTIWLFNTFLWEGRETSLMVEVLQGARAWLRALKKLGLNNDRLEKLTETVRESIRIPSYPDEVNPYSPQVQFPYQQGYVSVTPVVSHAQQVQAERASRMQTDHRFVSSELPHPASVGNLSACIGGNHRLLFSPLQAEHKPQHSLLQSRKNTVKYFDDYQLTNRRICNVLAHLCGYEPAITRQDYQRARKSQVKVLRKHLALWLLPMIELRDQYEETTVDAEELTPIAKAFIQLPTDEITRLGKALSQQAHLTLQNNKYSKRFAFHGRLIQPIRTQINWILKQFQKTLSTELPSTEQYIYLTEMRAEDCNAQSSPFVVGLPSLTAFWGFMHQFERGMRASLKESEELSFISFALVVRSERLFNAANLAEPKSVAKKRVVSAAKRPTTRCNWRSDLEFDLVIKVRTNIDLATRYQSLQANLPLTLAGGTVFPPELKKNTLWLRSFSCRSELFFLLKGIDCSASWVYPAGFHTDSFYELLNELEQDESFIATASGYQHMHTPCERSGSVASMHAYADNLLGIAKAFNPIEVRLLGQSHFFSSAFWRMSSSHESILIEKDQD
;
A
#
# COMPACT_ATOMS: atom_id res chain seq x y z
N MET A 1 6.65 -27.60 -6.18
CA MET A 1 8.03 -27.23 -6.60
C MET A 1 8.39 -28.06 -7.81
N LYS A 2 9.10 -27.49 -8.78
CA LYS A 2 9.50 -28.18 -10.02
C LYS A 2 10.98 -28.56 -9.94
N GLN A 3 11.30 -29.81 -10.22
CA GLN A 3 12.70 -30.24 -10.33
C GLN A 3 13.24 -29.91 -11.73
N LEU A 4 14.53 -29.57 -11.82
CA LEU A 4 15.18 -29.30 -13.11
C LEU A 4 15.04 -30.49 -14.07
N ARG A 5 15.09 -31.73 -13.56
CA ARG A 5 14.88 -32.98 -14.31
C ARG A 5 13.51 -33.08 -14.98
N GLU A 6 12.50 -32.48 -14.39
CA GLU A 6 11.15 -32.50 -14.97
C GLU A 6 11.06 -31.50 -16.13
N LEU A 7 11.81 -30.39 -16.06
CA LEU A 7 11.84 -29.37 -17.10
C LEU A 7 12.59 -29.86 -18.35
N THR A 8 13.53 -30.79 -18.21
CA THR A 8 14.29 -31.36 -19.33
C THR A 8 13.49 -32.38 -20.15
N ILE A 9 12.27 -32.75 -19.74
CA ILE A 9 11.44 -33.76 -20.43
C ILE A 9 10.30 -33.11 -21.23
N ILE A 10 10.13 -31.78 -21.15
CA ILE A 10 9.00 -31.08 -21.78
C ILE A 10 9.12 -31.07 -23.31
N GLU A 11 8.06 -31.50 -24.00
CA GLU A 11 7.89 -31.32 -25.45
C GLU A 11 6.83 -30.24 -25.76
N PRO A 12 6.99 -29.44 -26.84
CA PRO A 12 8.12 -29.38 -27.77
C PRO A 12 9.36 -28.67 -27.19
N VAL A 13 10.55 -28.93 -27.78
CA VAL A 13 11.84 -28.35 -27.36
C VAL A 13 11.82 -26.82 -27.28
N THR A 14 11.08 -26.14 -28.16
CA THR A 14 10.94 -24.67 -28.09
C THR A 14 10.32 -24.21 -26.78
N LYS A 15 9.26 -24.89 -26.33
CA LYS A 15 8.58 -24.63 -25.06
C LYS A 15 9.47 -25.02 -23.87
N GLN A 16 10.23 -26.11 -24.00
CA GLN A 16 11.21 -26.54 -23.00
C GLN A 16 12.23 -25.42 -22.71
N GLN A 17 12.84 -24.85 -23.76
CA GLN A 17 13.86 -23.81 -23.63
C GLN A 17 13.29 -22.51 -23.04
N GLU A 18 12.06 -22.14 -23.41
CA GLU A 18 11.36 -21.01 -22.78
C GLU A 18 11.09 -21.23 -21.29
N VAL A 19 10.66 -22.43 -20.91
CA VAL A 19 10.38 -22.78 -19.52
C VAL A 19 11.66 -22.81 -18.70
N ILE A 20 12.74 -23.42 -19.22
CA ILE A 20 14.06 -23.44 -18.57
C ILE A 20 14.56 -22.02 -18.35
N LYS A 21 14.54 -21.19 -19.40
CA LYS A 21 14.93 -19.77 -19.29
C LYS A 21 14.15 -19.07 -18.19
N ARG A 22 12.81 -19.21 -18.19
CA ARG A 22 11.94 -18.57 -17.20
C ARG A 22 12.21 -19.06 -15.78
N ALA A 23 12.44 -20.36 -15.60
CA ALA A 23 12.65 -20.98 -14.28
C ALA A 23 13.88 -20.45 -13.54
N PHE A 24 14.91 -20.01 -14.26
CA PHE A 24 16.10 -19.40 -13.68
C PHE A 24 16.00 -17.87 -13.55
N MET A 25 14.89 -17.22 -13.92
CA MET A 25 14.72 -15.78 -13.72
C MET A 25 14.26 -15.46 -12.30
N LEU A 26 14.73 -14.34 -11.74
CA LEU A 26 14.45 -13.94 -10.35
C LEU A 26 12.96 -13.84 -9.98
N TYR A 27 12.11 -13.49 -10.95
CA TYR A 27 10.67 -13.27 -10.72
C TYR A 27 9.84 -14.56 -10.64
N THR A 28 10.43 -15.73 -10.90
CA THR A 28 9.73 -17.02 -10.76
C THR A 28 10.10 -17.70 -9.45
N GLU A 29 9.27 -18.68 -9.03
CA GLU A 29 9.67 -19.59 -7.96
C GLU A 29 11.00 -20.28 -8.30
N PRO A 30 11.94 -20.40 -7.34
CA PRO A 30 13.19 -21.09 -7.55
C PRO A 30 12.99 -22.54 -8.01
N VAL A 31 13.74 -22.95 -9.02
CA VAL A 31 13.78 -24.34 -9.49
C VAL A 31 14.69 -25.18 -8.58
N ASP A 32 14.28 -26.41 -8.28
CA ASP A 32 15.11 -27.36 -7.53
C ASP A 32 16.16 -28.00 -8.43
N VAL A 33 17.43 -27.76 -8.11
CA VAL A 33 18.61 -28.24 -8.85
C VAL A 33 19.39 -29.33 -8.12
N THR A 34 18.85 -29.84 -7.00
CA THR A 34 19.51 -30.85 -6.17
C THR A 34 19.84 -32.11 -6.98
N GLY A 35 21.13 -32.47 -7.06
CA GLY A 35 21.62 -33.62 -7.80
C GLY A 35 21.82 -33.42 -9.31
N ASP A 36 21.55 -32.23 -9.84
CA ASP A 36 21.74 -31.83 -11.25
C ASP A 36 22.55 -30.52 -11.38
N GLU A 37 23.50 -30.29 -10.48
CA GLU A 37 24.25 -29.03 -10.35
C GLU A 37 24.99 -28.65 -11.63
N LEU A 38 25.51 -29.65 -12.36
CA LEU A 38 26.22 -29.42 -13.61
C LEU A 38 25.29 -28.85 -14.70
N ASN A 39 24.08 -29.38 -14.82
CA ASN A 39 23.12 -28.90 -15.82
C ASN A 39 22.62 -27.51 -15.46
N ALA A 40 22.39 -27.24 -14.17
CA ALA A 40 22.04 -25.91 -13.68
C ALA A 40 23.13 -24.88 -14.02
N LEU A 41 24.41 -25.21 -13.77
CA LEU A 41 25.53 -24.34 -14.09
C LEU A 41 25.66 -24.08 -15.60
N VAL A 42 25.44 -25.10 -16.43
CA VAL A 42 25.43 -24.96 -17.90
C VAL A 42 24.35 -23.98 -18.35
N VAL A 43 23.13 -24.08 -17.80
CA VAL A 43 22.03 -23.15 -18.10
C VAL A 43 22.41 -21.71 -17.71
N LEU A 44 22.91 -21.51 -16.49
CA LEU A 44 23.29 -20.21 -15.97
C LEU A 44 24.39 -19.52 -16.82
N LEU A 45 25.41 -20.27 -17.23
CA LEU A 45 26.47 -19.76 -18.10
C LEU A 45 25.96 -19.45 -19.51
N ASN A 46 25.09 -20.30 -20.06
CA ASN A 46 24.49 -20.07 -21.37
C ASN A 46 23.57 -18.85 -21.40
N LEU A 47 22.85 -18.56 -20.30
CA LEU A 47 22.08 -17.33 -20.12
C LEU A 47 22.97 -16.08 -20.07
N SER A 48 24.21 -16.24 -19.59
CA SER A 48 25.18 -15.15 -19.47
C SER A 48 25.84 -14.77 -20.80
N LEU A 49 25.71 -15.62 -21.83
CA LEU A 49 26.27 -15.40 -23.17
C LEU A 49 25.26 -14.72 -24.11
N SER A 50 25.67 -13.61 -24.73
CA SER A 50 24.83 -12.89 -25.68
C SER A 50 24.96 -13.35 -27.13
N LYS A 51 26.16 -13.79 -27.52
CA LYS A 51 26.50 -14.18 -28.89
C LYS A 51 27.29 -15.49 -28.85
N PRO A 52 27.01 -16.45 -29.75
CA PRO A 52 25.87 -16.50 -30.68
C PRO A 52 24.51 -16.61 -29.95
N VAL A 53 23.38 -16.44 -30.64
CA VAL A 53 22.05 -16.61 -30.02
C VAL A 53 21.92 -18.04 -29.46
N CYS A 54 21.34 -18.19 -28.27
CA CYS A 54 21.19 -19.49 -27.62
C CYS A 54 19.98 -20.23 -28.18
N ASN A 55 20.25 -21.35 -28.86
CA ASN A 55 19.20 -22.27 -29.33
C ASN A 55 18.89 -23.35 -28.28
N ASP A 56 19.89 -23.73 -27.47
CA ASP A 56 19.78 -24.72 -26.41
C ASP A 56 20.55 -24.26 -25.17
N TYR A 57 19.85 -24.07 -24.05
CA TYR A 57 20.42 -23.68 -22.77
C TYR A 57 21.16 -24.84 -22.08
N LEU A 58 21.01 -26.08 -22.54
CA LEU A 58 21.72 -27.26 -22.02
C LEU A 58 23.01 -27.59 -22.80
N ASP A 59 23.41 -26.73 -23.75
CA ASP A 59 24.64 -26.93 -24.52
C ASP A 59 25.90 -26.75 -23.65
N VAL A 60 26.53 -27.88 -23.32
CA VAL A 60 27.76 -27.94 -22.53
C VAL A 60 28.95 -27.32 -23.25
N LYS A 61 29.03 -27.43 -24.59
CA LYS A 61 30.16 -26.87 -25.36
C LYS A 61 30.14 -25.36 -25.32
N ARG A 62 28.95 -24.77 -25.48
CA ARG A 62 28.73 -23.33 -25.34
C ARG A 62 29.01 -22.83 -23.92
N ALA A 63 28.62 -23.57 -22.88
CA ALA A 63 28.92 -23.17 -21.51
C ALA A 63 30.43 -23.18 -21.22
N LYS A 64 31.18 -24.16 -21.75
CA LYS A 64 32.65 -24.21 -21.63
C LYS A 64 33.35 -23.02 -22.29
N SER A 65 32.85 -22.56 -23.44
CA SER A 65 33.45 -21.41 -24.12
C SER A 65 33.38 -20.11 -23.32
N TYR A 66 32.47 -20.00 -22.33
CA TYR A 66 32.45 -18.87 -21.41
C TYR A 66 33.78 -18.70 -20.66
N PHE A 67 34.34 -19.80 -20.14
CA PHE A 67 35.58 -19.77 -19.35
C PHE A 67 36.85 -19.79 -20.22
N GLU A 68 36.74 -20.25 -21.48
CA GLU A 68 37.83 -20.15 -22.47
C GLU A 68 38.17 -18.68 -22.79
N HIS A 69 37.16 -17.80 -22.79
CA HIS A 69 37.37 -16.37 -22.98
C HIS A 69 37.69 -15.66 -21.66
N GLU A 70 38.98 -15.42 -21.39
CA GLU A 70 39.44 -14.78 -20.15
C GLU A 70 38.71 -13.47 -19.83
N SER A 71 38.39 -12.68 -20.87
CA SER A 71 37.71 -11.40 -20.71
C SER A 71 36.34 -11.50 -20.02
N PHE A 72 35.58 -12.58 -20.25
CA PHE A 72 34.23 -12.69 -19.67
C PHE A 72 34.27 -12.95 -18.17
N PHE A 73 35.22 -13.76 -17.72
CA PHE A 73 35.42 -14.04 -16.31
C PHE A 73 35.87 -12.78 -15.55
N GLU A 74 36.85 -12.05 -16.07
CA GLU A 74 37.34 -10.81 -15.45
C GLU A 74 36.25 -9.72 -15.42
N ILE A 75 35.41 -9.61 -16.47
CA ILE A 75 34.25 -8.71 -16.46
C ILE A 75 33.26 -9.10 -15.35
N ALA A 76 32.94 -10.39 -15.21
CA ALA A 76 32.01 -10.85 -14.17
C ALA A 76 32.55 -10.56 -12.76
N LEU A 77 33.87 -10.73 -12.55
CA LEU A 77 34.52 -10.37 -11.28
C LEU A 77 34.47 -8.87 -11.00
N GLY A 78 34.76 -8.02 -11.99
CA GLY A 78 34.70 -6.57 -11.83
C GLY A 78 33.30 -6.06 -11.48
N GLU A 79 32.26 -6.78 -11.88
CA GLU A 79 30.86 -6.42 -11.61
C GLU A 79 30.34 -6.86 -10.24
N LEU A 80 31.06 -7.71 -9.52
CA LEU A 80 30.72 -8.10 -8.13
C LEU A 80 30.68 -6.89 -7.18
N VAL A 81 31.47 -5.86 -7.47
CA VAL A 81 31.48 -4.61 -6.70
C VAL A 81 30.10 -3.93 -6.77
N TRP A 82 29.27 -4.19 -7.78
CA TRP A 82 27.94 -3.60 -7.91
C TRP A 82 26.79 -4.49 -7.39
N ALA A 83 27.14 -5.52 -6.62
CA ALA A 83 26.19 -6.22 -5.76
C ALA A 83 25.54 -5.23 -4.79
N HIS A 84 24.23 -5.38 -4.56
CA HIS A 84 23.49 -4.53 -3.62
C HIS A 84 22.39 -5.30 -2.91
N THR A 85 22.05 -4.84 -1.71
CA THR A 85 20.85 -5.28 -0.99
C THR A 85 19.66 -4.38 -1.34
N HIS A 86 19.93 -3.10 -1.62
CA HIS A 86 18.93 -2.10 -2.00
C HIS A 86 19.28 -1.40 -3.30
N ASN A 87 18.31 -1.28 -4.20
CA ASN A 87 18.51 -0.71 -5.51
C ASN A 87 18.34 0.81 -5.51
N LEU A 88 19.46 1.55 -5.47
CA LEU A 88 19.48 3.01 -5.59
C LEU A 88 19.03 3.55 -6.95
N LYS A 89 19.09 2.72 -8.00
CA LYS A 89 18.69 3.10 -9.35
C LYS A 89 17.20 2.90 -9.62
N TYR A 90 16.45 2.35 -8.67
CA TYR A 90 15.00 2.23 -8.81
C TYR A 90 14.33 3.50 -8.27
N PRO A 91 13.43 4.17 -9.03
CA PRO A 91 13.08 3.93 -10.43
C PRO A 91 13.99 4.69 -11.42
N ASP A 92 14.99 5.47 -10.94
CA ASP A 92 15.87 6.28 -11.80
C ASP A 92 17.22 5.65 -12.18
N SER A 93 17.30 5.13 -13.41
CA SER A 93 18.52 4.55 -13.98
C SER A 93 19.71 5.50 -14.11
N ARG A 94 19.52 6.82 -13.95
CA ARG A 94 20.59 7.83 -14.00
C ARG A 94 21.43 7.88 -12.74
N VAL A 95 20.96 7.32 -11.62
CA VAL A 95 21.81 7.15 -10.44
C VAL A 95 23.00 6.26 -10.82
N TYR A 96 24.22 6.73 -10.53
CA TYR A 96 25.44 6.10 -10.99
C TYR A 96 26.49 6.08 -9.88
N GLY A 97 27.40 5.09 -9.95
CA GLY A 97 28.57 5.04 -9.09
C GLY A 97 28.30 4.75 -7.60
N GLN A 98 27.07 4.39 -7.23
CA GLN A 98 26.66 4.20 -5.85
C GLN A 98 26.02 2.82 -5.64
N ARG A 99 26.27 2.23 -4.48
CA ARG A 99 25.71 0.93 -4.04
C ARG A 99 25.36 0.98 -2.57
N ILE A 100 24.42 0.13 -2.14
CA ILE A 100 24.10 -0.07 -0.73
C ILE A 100 24.18 -1.56 -0.40
N ILE A 101 24.93 -1.87 0.64
CA ILE A 101 24.96 -3.17 1.31
C ILE A 101 24.62 -2.90 2.78
N ALA A 102 23.46 -3.38 3.22
CA ALA A 102 22.95 -3.17 4.56
C ALA A 102 23.33 -4.32 5.50
N GLU A 103 23.43 -4.05 6.81
CA GLU A 103 23.85 -5.01 7.84
C GLU A 103 22.89 -6.19 8.03
N HIS A 104 21.59 -5.99 7.78
CA HIS A 104 20.51 -6.86 8.24
C HIS A 104 19.92 -7.78 7.16
N THR A 105 20.63 -7.99 6.05
CA THR A 105 20.14 -8.82 4.94
C THR A 105 20.98 -10.07 4.78
N ASP A 106 20.31 -11.22 4.77
CA ASP A 106 20.94 -12.48 4.42
C ASP A 106 21.62 -12.36 3.05
N PRO A 107 22.85 -12.88 2.88
CA PRO A 107 23.61 -12.79 1.63
C PRO A 107 22.94 -13.53 0.45
N LEU A 108 21.79 -14.17 0.68
CA LEU A 108 21.05 -15.01 -0.24
C LEU A 108 20.24 -14.20 -1.27
N GLU A 109 19.89 -12.94 -0.97
CA GLU A 109 18.97 -12.13 -1.78
C GLU A 109 19.61 -10.87 -2.38
N LEU A 110 20.89 -10.95 -2.77
CA LEU A 110 21.61 -9.85 -3.39
C LEU A 110 21.19 -9.61 -4.84
N GLY A 111 20.96 -8.34 -5.18
CA GLY A 111 20.76 -7.86 -6.54
C GLY A 111 22.04 -7.32 -7.18
N TRP A 112 21.94 -6.93 -8.45
CA TRP A 112 23.01 -6.23 -9.16
C TRP A 112 22.44 -5.04 -9.94
N ALA A 113 23.13 -3.89 -9.89
CA ALA A 113 22.75 -2.69 -10.63
C ALA A 113 23.96 -1.80 -10.97
N HIS A 114 24.34 -1.78 -12.26
CA HIS A 114 25.37 -0.88 -12.75
C HIS A 114 25.06 -0.43 -14.20
N ASN A 115 25.59 -1.09 -15.22
CA ASN A 115 25.43 -0.70 -16.61
C ASN A 115 24.85 -1.84 -17.45
N SER A 116 23.82 -1.55 -18.23
CA SER A 116 23.16 -2.49 -19.14
C SER A 116 24.07 -3.36 -20.01
N GLY A 117 25.28 -2.89 -20.37
CA GLY A 117 26.26 -3.67 -21.13
C GLY A 117 26.78 -4.91 -20.40
N TYR A 118 26.80 -4.89 -19.07
CA TYR A 118 27.39 -5.94 -18.24
C TYR A 118 26.38 -6.89 -17.58
N TYR A 119 25.10 -6.53 -17.60
CA TYR A 119 24.00 -7.30 -16.95
C TYR A 119 24.06 -8.81 -17.21
N ARG A 120 24.34 -9.23 -18.44
CA ARG A 120 24.34 -10.67 -18.77
C ARG A 120 25.48 -11.42 -18.08
N HIS A 121 26.62 -10.78 -17.83
CA HIS A 121 27.77 -11.42 -17.20
C HIS A 121 27.54 -11.75 -15.72
N THR A 122 26.51 -11.17 -15.11
CA THR A 122 26.20 -11.36 -13.68
C THR A 122 25.14 -12.44 -13.43
N ILE A 123 24.40 -12.87 -14.46
CA ILE A 123 23.28 -13.81 -14.33
C ILE A 123 23.68 -15.09 -13.60
N TRP A 124 24.81 -15.71 -13.98
CA TRP A 124 25.24 -16.98 -13.38
C TRP A 124 25.65 -16.90 -11.91
N LEU A 125 25.95 -15.70 -11.40
CA LEU A 125 26.34 -15.47 -10.00
C LEU A 125 25.15 -15.12 -9.10
N PHE A 126 24.26 -14.25 -9.58
CA PHE A 126 23.22 -13.63 -8.76
C PHE A 126 21.86 -14.32 -8.86
N ASN A 127 21.59 -15.13 -9.89
CA ASN A 127 20.29 -15.79 -9.99
C ASN A 127 20.13 -16.87 -8.91
N THR A 128 18.93 -16.91 -8.34
CA THR A 128 18.56 -17.79 -7.23
C THR A 128 17.96 -19.12 -7.71
N PHE A 129 18.25 -20.19 -7.01
CA PHE A 129 17.71 -21.55 -7.25
C PHE A 129 17.55 -22.28 -5.90
N LEU A 130 16.82 -23.39 -5.89
CA LEU A 130 16.67 -24.23 -4.70
C LEU A 130 17.71 -25.36 -4.74
N TRP A 131 18.54 -25.48 -3.69
CA TRP A 131 19.52 -26.55 -3.54
C TRP A 131 19.49 -27.09 -2.11
N GLU A 132 19.37 -28.42 -1.97
CA GLU A 132 19.23 -29.11 -0.68
C GLU A 132 18.10 -28.55 0.20
N GLY A 133 17.01 -28.09 -0.44
CA GLY A 133 15.84 -27.50 0.24
C GLY A 133 16.02 -26.06 0.72
N ARG A 134 17.12 -25.38 0.35
CA ARG A 134 17.37 -23.97 0.66
C ARG A 134 17.42 -23.16 -0.62
N GLU A 135 16.84 -21.96 -0.61
CA GLU A 135 17.00 -21.01 -1.72
C GLU A 135 18.39 -20.38 -1.62
N THR A 136 19.24 -20.57 -2.63
CA THR A 136 20.62 -20.08 -2.64
C THR A 136 21.00 -19.54 -4.03
N SER A 137 22.18 -18.93 -4.13
CA SER A 137 22.78 -18.48 -5.39
C SER A 137 24.20 -19.02 -5.51
N LEU A 138 24.73 -19.11 -6.73
CA LEU A 138 26.07 -19.64 -6.95
C LEU A 138 27.14 -18.85 -6.20
N MET A 139 26.96 -17.53 -6.09
CA MET A 139 27.83 -16.67 -5.29
C MET A 139 27.93 -17.15 -3.83
N VAL A 140 26.80 -17.45 -3.20
CA VAL A 140 26.76 -17.93 -1.81
C VAL A 140 27.39 -19.31 -1.70
N GLU A 141 27.11 -20.21 -2.63
CA GLU A 141 27.66 -21.57 -2.63
C GLU A 141 29.18 -21.61 -2.82
N VAL A 142 29.73 -20.69 -3.63
CA VAL A 142 31.18 -20.52 -3.77
C VAL A 142 31.78 -19.99 -2.48
N LEU A 143 31.13 -19.03 -1.82
CA LEU A 143 31.61 -18.49 -0.55
C LEU A 143 31.58 -19.53 0.59
N GLN A 144 30.60 -20.44 0.60
CA GLN A 144 30.50 -21.55 1.54
C GLN A 144 31.44 -22.73 1.20
N GLY A 145 32.01 -22.75 -0.01
CA GLY A 145 32.93 -23.80 -0.44
C GLY A 145 32.24 -25.14 -0.75
N ALA A 146 30.99 -25.10 -1.23
CA ALA A 146 30.19 -26.29 -1.51
C ALA A 146 30.85 -27.21 -2.55
N ARG A 147 31.24 -28.43 -2.13
CA ARG A 147 32.03 -29.37 -2.96
C ARG A 147 31.35 -29.77 -4.27
N ALA A 148 30.02 -29.77 -4.34
CA ALA A 148 29.28 -30.10 -5.57
C ALA A 148 29.49 -29.01 -6.64
N TRP A 149 29.27 -27.75 -6.27
CA TRP A 149 29.45 -26.59 -7.14
C TRP A 149 30.90 -26.37 -7.55
N LEU A 150 31.85 -26.54 -6.63
CA LEU A 150 33.28 -26.46 -6.96
C LEU A 150 33.71 -27.53 -7.99
N ARG A 151 33.15 -28.75 -7.89
CA ARG A 151 33.41 -29.81 -8.89
C ARG A 151 32.79 -29.48 -10.24
N ALA A 152 31.57 -28.92 -10.26
CA ALA A 152 30.90 -28.51 -11.49
C ALA A 152 31.67 -27.40 -12.22
N LEU A 153 32.13 -26.37 -11.49
CA LEU A 153 32.94 -25.27 -12.03
C LEU A 153 34.26 -25.77 -12.64
N LYS A 154 34.97 -26.67 -11.95
CA LYS A 154 36.20 -27.29 -12.47
C LYS A 154 35.95 -28.09 -13.75
N LYS A 155 34.84 -28.85 -13.80
CA LYS A 155 34.47 -29.66 -14.98
C LYS A 155 34.13 -28.81 -16.21
N LEU A 156 33.70 -27.56 -16.01
CA LEU A 156 33.45 -26.60 -17.09
C LEU A 156 34.67 -25.75 -17.48
N GLY A 157 35.83 -25.95 -16.84
CA GLY A 157 37.09 -25.32 -17.24
C GLY A 157 37.58 -24.18 -16.35
N LEU A 158 37.03 -24.03 -15.13
CA LEU A 158 37.55 -23.06 -14.17
C LEU A 158 38.77 -23.62 -13.40
N ASN A 159 39.94 -23.01 -13.59
CA ASN A 159 41.18 -23.37 -12.88
C ASN A 159 41.12 -23.03 -11.39
N ASN A 160 41.95 -23.69 -10.56
CA ASN A 160 42.00 -23.45 -9.11
C ASN A 160 42.34 -21.98 -8.77
N ASP A 161 43.32 -21.39 -9.44
CA ASP A 161 43.74 -19.99 -9.18
C ASP A 161 42.60 -18.99 -9.44
N ARG A 162 41.81 -19.22 -10.50
CA ARG A 162 40.64 -18.39 -10.81
C ARG A 162 39.51 -18.58 -9.80
N LEU A 163 39.34 -19.80 -9.30
CA LEU A 163 38.35 -20.10 -8.26
C LEU A 163 38.72 -19.44 -6.93
N GLU A 164 40.00 -19.44 -6.56
CA GLU A 164 40.50 -18.72 -5.39
C GLU A 164 40.25 -17.21 -5.54
N LYS A 165 40.62 -16.64 -6.69
CA LYS A 165 40.35 -15.23 -7.01
C LYS A 165 38.87 -14.87 -6.92
N LEU A 166 37.97 -15.71 -7.43
CA LEU A 166 36.52 -15.51 -7.31
C LEU A 166 36.09 -15.50 -5.84
N THR A 167 36.56 -16.48 -5.06
CA THR A 167 36.18 -16.62 -3.65
C THR A 167 36.66 -15.42 -2.81
N GLU A 168 37.87 -14.92 -3.07
CA GLU A 168 38.41 -13.72 -2.45
C GLU A 168 37.61 -12.47 -2.83
N THR A 169 37.35 -12.26 -4.12
CA THR A 169 36.59 -11.09 -4.61
C THR A 169 35.17 -11.04 -4.02
N VAL A 170 34.48 -12.18 -3.96
CA VAL A 170 33.14 -12.29 -3.37
C VAL A 170 33.20 -11.97 -1.87
N ARG A 171 34.22 -12.46 -1.17
CA ARG A 171 34.41 -12.22 0.27
C ARG A 171 34.64 -10.75 0.59
N GLU A 172 35.43 -10.06 -0.23
CA GLU A 172 35.69 -8.62 -0.09
C GLU A 172 34.44 -7.78 -0.42
N SER A 173 33.66 -8.19 -1.41
CA SER A 173 32.54 -7.40 -1.91
C SER A 173 31.33 -7.35 -0.98
N ILE A 174 31.13 -8.35 -0.11
CA ILE A 174 29.87 -8.58 0.63
C ILE A 174 30.01 -8.36 2.15
N ARG A 175 31.19 -8.53 2.73
CA ARG A 175 31.35 -8.61 4.21
C ARG A 175 31.15 -7.31 4.97
N ILE A 176 31.24 -6.16 4.32
CA ILE A 176 31.23 -4.87 5.00
C ILE A 176 30.03 -4.06 4.51
N PRO A 177 29.16 -3.60 5.44
CA PRO A 177 28.10 -2.66 5.12
C PRO A 177 28.68 -1.45 4.43
N SER A 178 28.11 -1.07 3.31
CA SER A 178 28.63 -0.03 2.44
C SER A 178 27.50 0.91 2.08
N TYR A 179 27.68 2.18 2.43
CA TYR A 179 26.76 3.26 2.10
C TYR A 179 27.52 4.36 1.35
N PRO A 180 26.89 5.06 0.40
CA PRO A 180 27.51 6.20 -0.27
C PRO A 180 27.75 7.37 0.69
N ASP A 181 28.86 8.09 0.51
CA ASP A 181 29.20 9.32 1.25
C ASP A 181 28.49 10.58 0.70
N GLU A 182 28.05 10.50 -0.57
CA GLU A 182 27.35 11.57 -1.28
C GLU A 182 25.97 11.08 -1.72
N VAL A 183 24.94 11.91 -1.53
CA VAL A 183 23.60 11.64 -2.04
C VAL A 183 23.52 12.07 -3.50
N ASN A 184 23.17 11.15 -4.40
CA ASN A 184 23.06 11.47 -5.82
C ASN A 184 21.95 12.52 -6.08
N PRO A 185 22.16 13.50 -6.97
CA PRO A 185 21.14 14.49 -7.33
C PRO A 185 19.84 13.90 -7.92
N TYR A 186 19.88 12.68 -8.46
CA TYR A 186 18.70 11.99 -8.98
C TYR A 186 17.97 11.15 -7.94
N SER A 187 18.51 10.99 -6.73
CA SER A 187 17.86 10.26 -5.64
C SER A 187 16.83 11.15 -4.94
N PRO A 188 15.61 10.65 -4.68
CA PRO A 188 14.61 11.40 -3.93
C PRO A 188 15.08 11.62 -2.49
N GLN A 189 14.76 12.78 -1.93
CA GLN A 189 15.02 13.14 -0.55
C GLN A 189 13.76 13.73 0.07
N VAL A 190 13.37 13.25 1.24
CA VAL A 190 12.21 13.72 2.00
C VAL A 190 12.68 14.14 3.38
N GLN A 191 12.20 15.28 3.89
CA GLN A 191 12.61 15.81 5.19
C GLN A 191 11.57 15.51 6.26
N PHE A 192 12.04 15.02 7.42
CA PHE A 192 11.22 14.75 8.60
C PHE A 192 11.77 15.49 9.82
N PRO A 193 10.90 15.95 10.74
CA PRO A 193 11.36 16.50 12.00
C PRO A 193 12.00 15.38 12.83
N TYR A 194 13.18 15.66 13.38
CA TYR A 194 13.99 14.70 14.11
C TYR A 194 14.74 15.41 15.24
N GLN A 195 14.50 14.97 16.48
CA GLN A 195 15.02 15.63 17.68
C GLN A 195 14.68 17.14 17.69
N GLN A 196 15.68 18.02 17.68
CA GLN A 196 15.51 19.48 17.63
C GLN A 196 15.61 20.06 16.21
N GLY A 197 15.82 19.23 15.19
CA GLY A 197 16.04 19.66 13.81
C GLY A 197 15.29 18.80 12.80
N TYR A 198 15.93 18.57 11.66
CA TYR A 198 15.39 17.78 10.56
C TYR A 198 16.39 16.75 10.09
N VAL A 199 15.89 15.60 9.65
CA VAL A 199 16.65 14.56 8.96
C VAL A 199 16.16 14.44 7.52
N SER A 200 17.10 14.38 6.58
CA SER A 200 16.82 14.05 5.19
C SER A 200 16.86 12.54 5.01
N VAL A 201 15.79 11.98 4.47
CA VAL A 201 15.66 10.54 4.24
C VAL A 201 15.62 10.29 2.74
N THR A 202 16.52 9.43 2.27
CA THR A 202 16.45 8.88 0.90
C THR A 202 15.82 7.50 0.96
N PRO A 203 14.56 7.35 0.53
CA PRO A 203 13.95 6.04 0.44
C PRO A 203 14.61 5.24 -0.68
N VAL A 204 15.06 4.04 -0.35
CA VAL A 204 15.65 3.09 -1.28
C VAL A 204 14.84 1.81 -1.28
N VAL A 205 14.97 1.00 -2.33
CA VAL A 205 14.09 -0.15 -2.51
C VAL A 205 14.82 -1.45 -2.23
N SER A 206 14.28 -2.23 -1.30
CA SER A 206 14.78 -3.58 -1.00
C SER A 206 14.65 -4.51 -2.20
N HIS A 207 15.77 -5.10 -2.63
CA HIS A 207 15.78 -6.04 -3.76
C HIS A 207 14.96 -7.30 -3.44
N ALA A 208 15.15 -7.83 -2.23
CA ALA A 208 14.43 -8.97 -1.68
C ALA A 208 12.91 -8.78 -1.77
N GLN A 209 12.40 -7.67 -1.22
CA GLN A 209 10.97 -7.39 -1.22
C GLN A 209 10.43 -7.21 -2.66
N GLN A 210 11.19 -6.61 -3.58
CA GLN A 210 10.78 -6.53 -4.98
C GLN A 210 10.67 -7.92 -5.62
N VAL A 211 11.63 -8.81 -5.37
CA VAL A 211 11.59 -10.19 -5.88
C VAL A 211 10.37 -10.92 -5.32
N GLN A 212 10.10 -10.81 -4.02
CA GLN A 212 8.94 -11.43 -3.37
C GLN A 212 7.61 -10.91 -3.95
N ALA A 213 7.46 -9.59 -4.14
CA ALA A 213 6.27 -9.00 -4.75
C ALA A 213 6.05 -9.47 -6.20
N GLU A 214 7.11 -9.54 -7.00
CA GLU A 214 7.04 -10.03 -8.38
C GLU A 214 6.68 -11.53 -8.43
N ARG A 215 7.22 -12.35 -7.53
CA ARG A 215 6.88 -13.78 -7.41
C ARG A 215 5.41 -13.96 -7.02
N ALA A 216 4.97 -13.28 -5.97
CA ALA A 216 3.58 -13.33 -5.51
C ALA A 216 2.58 -12.94 -6.62
N SER A 217 2.88 -11.89 -7.39
CA SER A 217 2.01 -11.44 -8.49
C SER A 217 1.85 -12.45 -9.65
N ARG A 218 2.76 -13.41 -9.76
CA ARG A 218 2.78 -14.45 -10.81
C ARG A 218 2.29 -15.80 -10.30
N MET A 219 2.09 -15.93 -8.99
CA MET A 219 1.36 -17.05 -8.41
C MET A 219 -0.14 -16.84 -8.63
N GLN A 220 -0.91 -17.92 -8.56
CA GLN A 220 -2.38 -17.85 -8.56
C GLN A 220 -2.83 -17.37 -7.17
N THR A 221 -2.82 -16.06 -6.95
CA THR A 221 -3.37 -15.41 -5.76
C THR A 221 -4.67 -14.69 -6.08
N ASP A 222 -5.57 -14.54 -5.11
CA ASP A 222 -6.80 -13.76 -5.25
C ASP A 222 -6.55 -12.24 -5.24
N HIS A 223 -5.32 -11.81 -4.92
CA HIS A 223 -4.91 -10.41 -4.93
C HIS A 223 -4.80 -9.82 -6.33
N ARG A 224 -5.12 -8.53 -6.44
CA ARG A 224 -5.01 -7.77 -7.68
C ARG A 224 -3.66 -7.08 -7.78
N PHE A 225 -2.98 -7.27 -8.90
CA PHE A 225 -1.72 -6.58 -9.22
C PHE A 225 -1.86 -5.74 -10.49
N VAL A 226 -1.25 -4.55 -10.49
CA VAL A 226 -1.18 -3.65 -11.66
C VAL A 226 0.23 -3.58 -12.22
N SER A 227 0.31 -3.31 -13.53
CA SER A 227 1.59 -3.14 -14.22
C SER A 227 2.11 -1.71 -14.10
N SER A 228 3.43 -1.56 -13.92
CA SER A 228 4.17 -0.31 -14.02
C SER A 228 5.37 -0.51 -14.94
N GLU A 229 5.49 0.33 -15.98
CA GLU A 229 6.52 0.19 -17.01
C GLU A 229 7.71 1.12 -16.72
N LEU A 230 8.90 0.52 -16.60
CA LEU A 230 10.16 1.23 -16.46
C LEU A 230 10.95 1.26 -17.77
N PRO A 231 11.37 2.45 -18.24
CA PRO A 231 12.25 2.56 -19.38
C PRO A 231 13.68 2.14 -19.03
N HIS A 232 14.40 1.59 -20.01
CA HIS A 232 15.79 1.14 -19.88
C HIS A 232 16.02 0.15 -18.71
N PRO A 233 15.25 -0.96 -18.64
CA PRO A 233 15.26 -1.87 -17.50
C PRO A 233 16.64 -2.45 -17.15
N ALA A 234 17.44 -2.77 -18.17
CA ALA A 234 18.80 -3.29 -17.99
C ALA A 234 19.76 -2.30 -17.32
N SER A 235 19.46 -1.00 -17.33
CA SER A 235 20.25 0.02 -16.61
C SER A 235 19.79 0.23 -15.17
N VAL A 236 18.57 -0.18 -14.84
CA VAL A 236 18.00 -0.08 -13.48
C VAL A 236 18.54 -1.21 -12.59
N GLY A 237 18.59 -2.44 -13.11
CA GLY A 237 19.12 -3.58 -12.36
C GLY A 237 18.75 -4.92 -12.97
N ASN A 238 19.28 -6.00 -12.39
CA ASN A 238 19.07 -7.36 -12.84
C ASN A 238 17.58 -7.79 -12.82
N LEU A 239 16.84 -7.49 -11.75
CA LEU A 239 15.42 -7.83 -11.65
C LEU A 239 14.60 -7.13 -12.73
N SER A 240 14.75 -5.81 -12.86
CA SER A 240 14.06 -5.01 -13.89
C SER A 240 14.37 -5.52 -15.29
N ALA A 241 15.62 -5.94 -15.54
CA ALA A 241 16.03 -6.55 -16.81
C ALA A 241 15.32 -7.89 -17.09
N CYS A 242 15.23 -8.77 -16.09
CA CYS A 242 14.57 -10.07 -16.20
C CYS A 242 13.09 -9.95 -16.61
N ILE A 243 12.38 -8.96 -16.06
CA ILE A 243 10.96 -8.71 -16.35
C ILE A 243 10.73 -7.79 -17.57
N GLY A 244 11.80 -7.30 -18.20
CA GLY A 244 11.70 -6.36 -19.33
C GLY A 244 11.12 -4.99 -18.96
N GLY A 245 11.24 -4.59 -17.69
CA GLY A 245 10.74 -3.31 -17.16
C GLY A 245 9.27 -3.29 -16.76
N ASN A 246 8.52 -4.38 -16.95
CA ASN A 246 7.11 -4.45 -16.52
C ASN A 246 7.01 -4.99 -15.09
N HIS A 247 7.04 -4.07 -14.13
CA HIS A 247 6.89 -4.38 -12.72
C HIS A 247 5.42 -4.61 -12.33
N ARG A 248 5.18 -5.52 -11.39
CA ARG A 248 3.86 -5.81 -10.83
C ARG A 248 3.78 -5.26 -9.42
N LEU A 249 2.82 -4.36 -9.21
CA LEU A 249 2.58 -3.68 -7.93
C LEU A 249 1.25 -4.15 -7.34
N LEU A 250 1.19 -4.31 -6.02
CA LEU A 250 -0.04 -4.66 -5.31
C LEU A 250 -1.04 -3.51 -5.46
N PHE A 251 -2.23 -3.82 -5.96
CA PHE A 251 -3.28 -2.84 -6.20
C PHE A 251 -4.27 -2.86 -5.04
N SER A 252 -4.21 -1.83 -4.19
CA SER A 252 -5.01 -1.70 -2.97
C SER A 252 -5.72 -0.34 -2.92
N PRO A 253 -6.73 -0.09 -3.78
CA PRO A 253 -7.55 1.11 -3.71
C PRO A 253 -8.53 1.06 -2.53
N LEU A 254 -8.98 2.25 -2.09
CA LEU A 254 -10.03 2.40 -1.09
C LEU A 254 -11.43 2.05 -1.61
N GLN A 255 -11.59 1.93 -2.93
CA GLN A 255 -12.88 1.71 -3.61
C GLN A 255 -13.93 2.80 -3.28
N ALA A 256 -13.48 3.99 -2.86
CA ALA A 256 -14.34 5.15 -2.64
C ALA A 256 -14.74 5.73 -4.00
N GLU A 257 -15.96 5.40 -4.46
CA GLU A 257 -16.50 5.97 -5.69
C GLU A 257 -17.33 7.23 -5.36
N HIS A 258 -17.03 8.34 -6.05
CA HIS A 258 -17.90 9.50 -6.05
C HIS A 258 -19.24 9.11 -6.70
N LYS A 259 -20.23 8.77 -5.88
CA LYS A 259 -21.61 8.67 -6.34
C LYS A 259 -22.19 10.09 -6.28
N PRO A 260 -22.30 10.81 -7.41
CA PRO A 260 -22.85 12.16 -7.40
C PRO A 260 -24.25 12.08 -6.82
N GLN A 261 -24.40 12.59 -5.61
CA GLN A 261 -25.66 12.79 -4.90
C GLN A 261 -26.80 11.89 -5.40
N HIS A 262 -26.77 10.61 -5.04
CA HIS A 262 -28.02 9.98 -4.68
C HIS A 262 -28.30 10.37 -3.23
N SER A 263 -28.52 11.67 -3.00
CA SER A 263 -29.27 12.06 -1.81
C SER A 263 -30.53 11.20 -1.81
N LEU A 264 -30.95 10.69 -0.66
CA LEU A 264 -32.13 9.85 -0.59
C LEU A 264 -33.36 10.49 -1.23
N LEU A 265 -33.45 11.81 -1.25
CA LEU A 265 -34.49 12.55 -1.97
C LEU A 265 -34.50 12.22 -3.48
N GLN A 266 -33.34 12.07 -4.11
CA GLN A 266 -33.19 11.71 -5.52
C GLN A 266 -33.48 10.22 -5.79
N SER A 267 -33.11 9.33 -4.85
CA SER A 267 -33.49 7.91 -4.93
C SER A 267 -34.98 7.68 -4.62
N ARG A 268 -35.56 8.49 -3.73
CA ARG A 268 -37.00 8.51 -3.35
C ARG A 268 -37.87 8.91 -4.53
N LYS A 269 -37.46 9.93 -5.30
CA LYS A 269 -38.14 10.30 -6.56
C LYS A 269 -38.24 9.12 -7.53
N ASN A 270 -37.31 8.17 -7.46
CA ASN A 270 -37.25 7.03 -8.40
C ASN A 270 -37.87 5.73 -7.87
N THR A 271 -37.91 5.48 -6.54
CA THR A 271 -38.24 4.14 -6.01
C THR A 271 -39.25 4.08 -4.86
N VAL A 272 -39.67 5.20 -4.25
CA VAL A 272 -40.68 5.26 -3.14
C VAL A 272 -40.30 4.43 -1.88
N LYS A 273 -39.14 3.76 -1.85
CA LYS A 273 -38.71 2.88 -0.76
C LYS A 273 -37.92 3.63 0.31
N TYR A 274 -38.12 3.21 1.56
CA TYR A 274 -37.50 3.77 2.77
C TYR A 274 -36.31 2.95 3.28
N PHE A 275 -35.94 1.88 2.60
CA PHE A 275 -34.83 0.99 2.97
C PHE A 275 -34.01 0.62 1.72
N ASP A 276 -32.71 0.34 1.90
CA ASP A 276 -31.85 -0.14 0.82
C ASP A 276 -31.90 -1.68 0.73
N ASP A 277 -32.90 -2.20 0.02
CA ASP A 277 -33.13 -3.63 -0.16
C ASP A 277 -31.91 -4.37 -0.76
N TYR A 278 -31.04 -3.68 -1.52
CA TYR A 278 -29.85 -4.29 -2.12
C TYR A 278 -28.90 -4.85 -1.06
N GLN A 279 -28.77 -4.17 0.08
CA GLN A 279 -27.86 -4.55 1.17
C GLN A 279 -28.21 -5.90 1.80
N LEU A 280 -29.49 -6.29 1.78
CA LEU A 280 -29.96 -7.58 2.29
C LEU A 280 -30.08 -8.64 1.21
N THR A 281 -29.92 -8.27 -0.05
CA THR A 281 -30.20 -9.17 -1.18
C THR A 281 -29.00 -9.43 -2.10
N ASN A 282 -27.88 -8.76 -1.87
CA ASN A 282 -26.62 -9.01 -2.57
C ASN A 282 -26.12 -10.46 -2.37
N ARG A 283 -25.40 -11.00 -3.36
CA ARG A 283 -24.72 -12.31 -3.29
C ARG A 283 -23.83 -12.43 -2.07
N ARG A 284 -23.11 -11.35 -1.71
CA ARG A 284 -22.21 -11.31 -0.55
C ARG A 284 -22.94 -11.60 0.76
N ILE A 285 -24.02 -10.86 1.04
CA ILE A 285 -24.80 -11.10 2.26
C ILE A 285 -25.51 -12.46 2.22
N CYS A 286 -25.92 -12.94 1.04
CA CYS A 286 -26.46 -14.30 0.91
C CYS A 286 -25.44 -15.38 1.33
N ASN A 287 -24.16 -15.21 1.01
CA ASN A 287 -23.10 -16.11 1.48
C ASN A 287 -22.93 -16.01 3.01
N VAL A 288 -22.86 -14.79 3.56
CA VAL A 288 -22.79 -14.54 5.02
C VAL A 288 -23.94 -15.25 5.76
N LEU A 289 -25.18 -15.06 5.28
CA LEU A 289 -26.37 -15.72 5.82
C LEU A 289 -26.29 -17.24 5.68
N ALA A 290 -25.73 -17.74 4.58
CA ALA A 290 -25.52 -19.17 4.38
C ALA A 290 -24.51 -19.77 5.38
N HIS A 291 -23.39 -19.10 5.64
CA HIS A 291 -22.43 -19.54 6.67
C HIS A 291 -23.06 -19.52 8.06
N LEU A 292 -23.86 -18.49 8.39
CA LEU A 292 -24.57 -18.41 9.66
C LEU A 292 -25.64 -19.51 9.82
N CYS A 293 -26.24 -19.97 8.73
CA CYS A 293 -27.13 -21.13 8.72
C CYS A 293 -26.38 -22.46 8.88
N GLY A 294 -25.07 -22.50 8.60
CA GLY A 294 -24.22 -23.68 8.70
C GLY A 294 -24.20 -24.54 7.44
N TYR A 295 -24.32 -23.93 6.25
CA TYR A 295 -24.21 -24.67 4.98
C TYR A 295 -22.77 -25.10 4.65
N GLU A 296 -21.77 -24.50 5.29
CA GLU A 296 -20.36 -24.90 5.15
C GLU A 296 -19.82 -25.53 6.44
N PRO A 297 -19.14 -26.69 6.36
CA PRO A 297 -18.52 -27.32 7.51
C PRO A 297 -17.22 -26.59 7.90
N ALA A 298 -17.14 -26.09 9.12
CA ALA A 298 -15.89 -25.60 9.68
C ALA A 298 -15.02 -26.77 10.16
N ILE A 299 -13.71 -26.70 9.88
CA ILE A 299 -12.74 -27.75 10.20
C ILE A 299 -12.54 -27.87 11.73
N THR A 300 -12.51 -26.73 12.44
CA THR A 300 -12.30 -26.67 13.90
C THR A 300 -13.35 -25.81 14.60
N ARG A 301 -13.66 -26.12 15.87
CA ARG A 301 -14.60 -25.35 16.71
C ARG A 301 -14.14 -23.91 16.96
N GLN A 302 -12.83 -23.66 17.07
CA GLN A 302 -12.28 -22.31 17.24
C GLN A 302 -12.45 -21.47 15.97
N ASP A 303 -12.16 -22.06 14.81
CA ASP A 303 -12.33 -21.42 13.50
C ASP A 303 -13.80 -21.11 13.23
N TYR A 304 -14.71 -22.01 13.59
CA TYR A 304 -16.15 -21.74 13.54
C TYR A 304 -16.56 -20.53 14.38
N GLN A 305 -16.02 -20.39 15.59
CA GLN A 305 -16.34 -19.24 16.46
C GLN A 305 -15.76 -17.92 15.91
N ARG A 306 -14.53 -17.95 15.38
CA ARG A 306 -13.90 -16.79 14.74
C ARG A 306 -14.66 -16.37 13.49
N ALA A 307 -14.94 -17.31 12.59
CA ALA A 307 -15.73 -17.10 11.38
C ALA A 307 -17.11 -16.54 11.74
N ARG A 308 -17.84 -17.16 12.68
CA ARG A 308 -19.15 -16.66 13.11
C ARG A 308 -19.11 -15.24 13.66
N LYS A 309 -18.09 -14.88 14.44
CA LYS A 309 -17.91 -13.49 14.92
C LYS A 309 -17.70 -12.52 13.76
N SER A 310 -16.87 -12.88 12.78
CA SER A 310 -16.67 -12.09 11.56
C SER A 310 -17.98 -11.94 10.76
N GLN A 311 -18.67 -13.04 10.48
CA GLN A 311 -19.94 -13.05 9.73
C GLN A 311 -21.04 -12.22 10.41
N VAL A 312 -21.12 -12.23 11.76
CA VAL A 312 -22.06 -11.38 12.50
C VAL A 312 -21.70 -9.89 12.38
N LYS A 313 -20.41 -9.53 12.34
CA LYS A 313 -19.99 -8.14 12.08
C LYS A 313 -20.40 -7.70 10.68
N VAL A 314 -20.20 -8.55 9.67
CA VAL A 314 -20.62 -8.28 8.29
C VAL A 314 -22.14 -8.13 8.19
N LEU A 315 -22.91 -9.02 8.84
CA LEU A 315 -24.38 -8.91 8.91
C LEU A 315 -24.82 -7.60 9.55
N ARG A 316 -24.18 -7.19 10.66
CA ARG A 316 -24.48 -5.91 11.32
C ARG A 316 -24.24 -4.72 10.40
N LYS A 317 -23.12 -4.71 9.66
CA LYS A 317 -22.80 -3.67 8.67
C LYS A 317 -23.92 -3.54 7.63
N HIS A 318 -24.34 -4.65 7.02
CA HIS A 318 -25.38 -4.64 5.99
C HIS A 318 -26.75 -4.25 6.55
N LEU A 319 -27.09 -4.65 7.78
CA LEU A 319 -28.31 -4.19 8.46
C LEU A 319 -28.28 -2.69 8.76
N ALA A 320 -27.11 -2.14 9.09
CA ALA A 320 -26.95 -0.72 9.31
C ALA A 320 -27.04 0.08 8.00
N LEU A 321 -26.43 -0.41 6.92
CA LEU A 321 -26.58 0.14 5.57
C LEU A 321 -28.03 0.04 5.06
N TRP A 322 -28.75 -1.04 5.38
CA TRP A 322 -30.17 -1.20 5.07
C TRP A 322 -31.05 -0.17 5.80
N LEU A 323 -30.72 0.12 7.07
CA LEU A 323 -31.40 1.15 7.89
C LEU A 323 -30.93 2.58 7.60
N LEU A 324 -29.79 2.76 6.94
CA LEU A 324 -29.19 4.07 6.69
C LEU A 324 -30.21 5.08 6.17
N PRO A 325 -31.07 4.73 5.19
CA PRO A 325 -32.00 5.70 4.68
C PRO A 325 -32.92 6.34 5.70
N MET A 326 -33.37 5.53 6.66
CA MET A 326 -34.21 5.99 7.75
C MET A 326 -33.45 6.89 8.73
N ILE A 327 -32.15 6.62 8.91
CA ILE A 327 -31.28 7.37 9.81
C ILE A 327 -31.00 8.76 9.23
N GLU A 328 -30.65 8.84 7.94
CA GLU A 328 -30.42 10.12 7.25
C GLU A 328 -31.69 10.98 7.21
N LEU A 329 -32.86 10.36 6.93
CA LEU A 329 -34.15 11.06 6.98
C LEU A 329 -34.48 11.63 8.36
N ARG A 330 -34.12 10.92 9.44
CA ARG A 330 -34.32 11.39 10.81
C ARG A 330 -33.38 12.55 11.14
N ASP A 331 -32.12 12.47 10.74
CA ASP A 331 -31.12 13.51 10.99
C ASP A 331 -31.42 14.80 10.19
N GLN A 332 -32.04 14.70 9.01
CA GLN A 332 -32.40 15.85 8.14
C GLN A 332 -33.86 16.32 8.29
N TYR A 333 -34.67 15.70 9.16
CA TYR A 333 -36.11 15.94 9.22
C TYR A 333 -36.48 17.41 9.53
N GLU A 334 -35.65 18.11 10.29
CA GLU A 334 -35.86 19.53 10.61
C GLU A 334 -35.66 20.45 9.39
N GLU A 335 -34.86 20.03 8.40
CA GLU A 335 -34.53 20.81 7.20
C GLU A 335 -35.37 20.41 5.97
N THR A 336 -36.01 19.22 5.99
CA THR A 336 -36.71 18.68 4.81
C THR A 336 -38.22 18.87 4.86
N THR A 337 -38.77 19.49 3.81
CA THR A 337 -40.24 19.58 3.55
C THR A 337 -40.79 18.26 3.02
N VAL A 338 -40.76 17.19 3.82
CA VAL A 338 -41.37 15.91 3.44
C VAL A 338 -42.81 15.87 3.94
N ASP A 339 -43.77 15.74 3.01
CA ASP A 339 -45.17 15.56 3.36
C ASP A 339 -45.36 14.31 4.21
N ALA A 340 -45.85 14.51 5.44
CA ALA A 340 -45.99 13.44 6.43
C ALA A 340 -46.98 12.34 6.01
N GLU A 341 -47.78 12.56 4.97
CA GLU A 341 -48.81 11.64 4.47
C GLU A 341 -48.23 10.46 3.69
N GLU A 342 -47.12 10.63 2.96
CA GLU A 342 -46.50 9.59 2.12
C GLU A 342 -45.59 8.59 2.88
N LEU A 343 -45.35 8.83 4.17
CA LEU A 343 -44.48 7.98 5.00
C LEU A 343 -45.18 6.67 5.40
N THR A 344 -44.47 5.54 5.32
CA THR A 344 -44.96 4.27 5.88
C THR A 344 -45.13 4.40 7.41
N PRO A 345 -46.04 3.64 8.06
CA PRO A 345 -46.29 3.75 9.50
C PRO A 345 -45.02 3.50 10.34
N ILE A 346 -44.13 2.61 9.87
CA ILE A 346 -42.84 2.34 10.52
C ILE A 346 -41.88 3.52 10.33
N ALA A 347 -41.87 4.16 9.16
CA ALA A 347 -41.05 5.33 8.91
C ALA A 347 -41.51 6.54 9.74
N LYS A 348 -42.82 6.79 9.84
CA LYS A 348 -43.39 7.83 10.71
C LYS A 348 -42.98 7.60 12.17
N ALA A 349 -43.14 6.38 12.67
CA ALA A 349 -42.77 6.04 14.04
C ALA A 349 -41.26 6.20 14.29
N PHE A 350 -40.40 5.86 13.32
CA PHE A 350 -38.95 6.00 13.46
C PHE A 350 -38.49 7.47 13.52
N ILE A 351 -39.17 8.37 12.80
CA ILE A 351 -38.84 9.80 12.80
C ILE A 351 -39.37 10.48 14.07
N GLN A 352 -40.62 10.20 14.46
CA GLN A 352 -41.31 10.90 15.56
C GLN A 352 -40.90 10.44 16.97
N LEU A 353 -40.40 9.21 17.13
CA LEU A 353 -40.05 8.69 18.45
C LEU A 353 -38.76 9.34 18.99
N PRO A 354 -38.74 9.76 20.27
CA PRO A 354 -37.51 10.26 20.90
C PRO A 354 -36.43 9.17 20.93
N THR A 355 -35.17 9.59 20.95
CA THR A 355 -34.01 8.70 20.79
C THR A 355 -33.98 7.56 21.83
N ASP A 356 -34.48 7.83 23.03
CA ASP A 356 -34.57 6.88 24.13
C ASP A 356 -35.59 5.75 23.91
N GLU A 357 -36.58 5.94 23.04
CA GLU A 357 -37.64 4.97 22.79
C GLU A 357 -37.50 4.20 21.46
N ILE A 358 -36.50 4.55 20.63
CA ILE A 358 -36.29 3.93 19.29
C ILE A 358 -36.21 2.40 19.37
N THR A 359 -35.61 1.86 20.44
CA THR A 359 -35.44 0.41 20.63
C THR A 359 -36.76 -0.38 20.60
N ARG A 360 -37.92 0.25 20.87
CA ARG A 360 -39.25 -0.38 20.74
C ARG A 360 -39.55 -0.83 19.31
N LEU A 361 -38.98 -0.17 18.30
CA LEU A 361 -39.16 -0.51 16.88
C LEU A 361 -38.40 -1.76 16.44
N GLY A 362 -37.52 -2.32 17.28
CA GLY A 362 -36.68 -3.45 16.90
C GLY A 362 -37.43 -4.69 16.40
N LYS A 363 -38.62 -4.99 16.95
CA LYS A 363 -39.47 -6.10 16.47
C LYS A 363 -40.06 -5.82 15.09
N ALA A 364 -40.57 -4.61 14.87
CA ALA A 364 -41.16 -4.20 13.60
C ALA A 364 -40.10 -4.15 12.49
N LEU A 365 -38.92 -3.57 12.78
CA LEU A 365 -37.80 -3.53 11.84
C LEU A 365 -37.25 -4.93 11.52
N SER A 366 -37.19 -5.83 12.51
CA SER A 366 -36.81 -7.23 12.25
C SER A 366 -37.80 -7.96 11.35
N GLN A 367 -39.11 -7.69 11.47
CA GLN A 367 -40.12 -8.23 10.56
C GLN A 367 -39.95 -7.68 9.15
N GLN A 368 -39.72 -6.36 9.00
CA GLN A 368 -39.48 -5.73 7.71
C GLN A 368 -38.20 -6.24 7.02
N ALA A 369 -37.12 -6.48 7.77
CA ALA A 369 -35.90 -7.08 7.22
C ALA A 369 -36.18 -8.48 6.64
N HIS A 370 -36.98 -9.31 7.32
CA HIS A 370 -37.36 -10.63 6.81
C HIS A 370 -38.32 -10.57 5.62
N LEU A 371 -39.25 -9.61 5.58
CA LEU A 371 -40.09 -9.35 4.40
C LEU A 371 -39.24 -8.94 3.19
N THR A 372 -38.22 -8.10 3.42
CA THR A 372 -37.26 -7.70 2.38
C THR A 372 -36.52 -8.92 1.82
N LEU A 373 -36.05 -9.82 2.69
CA LEU A 373 -35.43 -11.08 2.29
C LEU A 373 -36.39 -11.99 1.51
N GLN A 374 -37.67 -12.03 1.89
CA GLN A 374 -38.71 -12.86 1.26
C GLN A 374 -39.05 -12.42 -0.16
N ASN A 375 -39.05 -11.10 -0.39
CA ASN A 375 -39.48 -10.49 -1.65
C ASN A 375 -38.47 -10.69 -2.80
N ASN A 376 -37.21 -11.03 -2.50
CA ASN A 376 -36.20 -11.30 -3.53
C ASN A 376 -35.97 -12.81 -3.72
N LYS A 377 -35.93 -13.25 -4.98
CA LYS A 377 -35.75 -14.64 -5.40
C LYS A 377 -34.50 -15.30 -4.81
N TYR A 378 -33.38 -14.58 -4.69
CA TYR A 378 -32.10 -15.14 -4.24
C TYR A 378 -31.98 -15.28 -2.71
N SER A 379 -32.63 -14.38 -1.96
CA SER A 379 -32.57 -14.31 -0.50
C SER A 379 -33.76 -14.97 0.21
N LYS A 380 -34.83 -15.32 -0.53
CA LYS A 380 -36.07 -15.89 0.03
C LYS A 380 -35.84 -17.10 0.94
N ARG A 381 -34.85 -17.94 0.64
CA ARG A 381 -34.44 -19.10 1.45
C ARG A 381 -33.98 -18.75 2.87
N PHE A 382 -33.54 -17.52 3.11
CA PHE A 382 -33.08 -17.05 4.41
C PHE A 382 -34.17 -16.30 5.20
N ALA A 383 -35.29 -15.95 4.55
CA ALA A 383 -36.40 -15.28 5.19
C ALA A 383 -37.02 -16.18 6.28
N PHE A 384 -37.23 -15.64 7.48
CA PHE A 384 -37.79 -16.35 8.64
C PHE A 384 -37.10 -17.67 9.00
N HIS A 385 -35.83 -17.86 8.61
CA HIS A 385 -35.08 -19.05 8.98
C HIS A 385 -34.82 -19.09 10.49
N GLY A 386 -35.11 -20.22 11.15
CA GLY A 386 -35.06 -20.36 12.62
C GLY A 386 -33.73 -19.96 13.25
N ARG A 387 -32.61 -20.19 12.55
CA ARG A 387 -31.26 -19.81 13.00
C ARG A 387 -30.91 -18.33 12.80
N LEU A 388 -31.65 -17.60 11.95
CA LEU A 388 -31.34 -16.20 11.57
C LEU A 388 -32.26 -15.17 12.22
N ILE A 389 -33.47 -15.56 12.65
CA ILE A 389 -34.43 -14.67 13.32
C ILE A 389 -33.79 -13.97 14.53
N GLN A 390 -33.19 -14.74 15.44
CA GLN A 390 -32.61 -14.18 16.66
C GLN A 390 -31.35 -13.35 16.38
N PRO A 391 -30.38 -13.79 15.54
CA PRO A 391 -29.24 -12.96 15.15
C PRO A 391 -29.63 -11.61 14.54
N ILE A 392 -30.55 -11.58 13.56
CA ILE A 392 -30.97 -10.35 12.88
C ILE A 392 -31.62 -9.39 13.89
N ARG A 393 -32.57 -9.88 14.69
CA ARG A 393 -33.22 -9.07 15.73
C ARG A 393 -32.22 -8.51 16.75
N THR A 394 -31.26 -9.34 17.16
CA THR A 394 -30.22 -8.92 18.14
C THR A 394 -29.33 -7.83 17.55
N GLN A 395 -28.92 -7.95 16.27
CA GLN A 395 -28.09 -6.93 15.63
C GLN A 395 -28.87 -5.63 15.38
N ILE A 396 -30.14 -5.69 14.97
CA ILE A 396 -30.99 -4.49 14.85
C ILE A 396 -31.12 -3.80 16.20
N ASN A 397 -31.48 -4.51 17.26
CA ASN A 397 -31.56 -3.92 18.60
C ASN A 397 -30.23 -3.32 19.06
N TRP A 398 -29.11 -3.95 18.72
CA TRP A 398 -27.78 -3.42 19.02
C TRP A 398 -27.53 -2.08 18.29
N ILE A 399 -27.89 -1.99 17.00
CA ILE A 399 -27.80 -0.77 16.20
C ILE A 399 -28.66 0.33 16.81
N LEU A 400 -29.92 0.04 17.16
CA LEU A 400 -30.84 1.00 17.79
C LEU A 400 -30.32 1.54 19.12
N LYS A 401 -29.66 0.70 19.93
CA LYS A 401 -29.03 1.10 21.19
C LYS A 401 -27.84 2.04 21.00
N GLN A 402 -27.15 2.01 19.86
CA GLN A 402 -26.03 2.94 19.65
C GLN A 402 -26.53 4.37 19.43
N PHE A 403 -27.74 4.57 18.89
CA PHE A 403 -28.34 5.91 18.77
C PHE A 403 -28.68 6.52 20.13
N GLN A 404 -28.94 5.69 21.15
CA GLN A 404 -29.24 6.15 22.52
C GLN A 404 -28.00 6.66 23.27
N LYS A 405 -26.78 6.44 22.77
CA LYS A 405 -25.58 6.97 23.41
C LYS A 405 -25.51 8.48 23.17
N THR A 406 -25.86 9.24 24.20
CA THR A 406 -25.71 10.70 24.22
C THR A 406 -24.24 11.08 24.05
N LEU A 407 -24.00 12.13 23.26
CA LEU A 407 -22.70 12.79 23.21
C LEU A 407 -22.45 13.39 24.60
N SER A 408 -21.43 12.93 25.30
CA SER A 408 -21.02 13.53 26.56
C SER A 408 -20.47 14.92 26.27
N THR A 409 -21.05 15.95 26.88
CA THR A 409 -20.53 17.32 26.80
C THR A 409 -19.27 17.40 27.64
N GLU A 410 -18.11 17.15 27.04
CA GLU A 410 -16.82 17.38 27.68
C GLU A 410 -16.54 18.89 27.75
N LEU A 411 -15.93 19.33 28.85
CA LEU A 411 -15.45 20.72 29.03
C LEU A 411 -14.42 21.05 27.93
N PRO A 412 -14.32 22.33 27.50
CA PRO A 412 -13.30 22.75 26.55
C PRO A 412 -11.92 22.47 27.12
N SER A 413 -11.18 21.58 26.47
CA SER A 413 -9.78 21.31 26.81
C SER A 413 -8.86 22.28 26.05
N THR A 414 -7.57 22.23 26.33
CA THR A 414 -6.53 22.90 25.52
C THR A 414 -6.38 22.30 24.11
N GLU A 415 -7.18 21.30 23.77
CA GLU A 415 -7.18 20.65 22.47
C GLU A 415 -8.30 21.24 21.61
N GLN A 416 -7.92 21.77 20.47
CA GLN A 416 -8.84 22.23 19.44
C GLN A 416 -8.67 21.38 18.19
N TYR A 417 -9.67 21.36 17.33
CA TYR A 417 -9.69 20.58 16.11
C TYR A 417 -9.89 21.48 14.90
N ILE A 418 -9.13 21.23 13.84
CA ILE A 418 -9.36 21.85 12.52
C ILE A 418 -10.02 20.80 11.63
N TYR A 419 -11.09 21.17 10.96
CA TYR A 419 -11.78 20.32 9.99
C TYR A 419 -11.70 20.96 8.60
N LEU A 420 -11.07 20.25 7.68
CA LEU A 420 -11.01 20.56 6.25
C LEU A 420 -11.97 19.64 5.52
N THR A 421 -12.93 20.19 4.77
CA THR A 421 -13.98 19.41 4.09
C THR A 421 -13.92 19.55 2.59
N GLU A 422 -14.19 18.46 1.87
CA GLU A 422 -14.28 18.40 0.41
C GLU A 422 -13.04 18.99 -0.28
N MET A 423 -11.87 18.71 0.28
CA MET A 423 -10.59 19.10 -0.32
C MET A 423 -10.34 18.24 -1.55
N ARG A 424 -9.91 18.86 -2.64
CA ARG A 424 -9.60 18.17 -3.89
C ARG A 424 -8.09 18.12 -4.08
N ALA A 425 -7.53 16.93 -4.21
CA ALA A 425 -6.14 16.78 -4.63
C ALA A 425 -6.10 16.13 -6.01
N GLU A 426 -5.45 16.79 -6.96
CA GLU A 426 -5.34 16.34 -8.35
C GLU A 426 -3.89 15.94 -8.65
N ASP A 427 -3.74 14.92 -9.50
CA ASP A 427 -2.44 14.41 -9.98
C ASP A 427 -1.49 13.93 -8.86
N CYS A 428 -2.05 13.44 -7.75
CA CYS A 428 -1.26 12.91 -6.63
C CYS A 428 -0.55 11.60 -7.00
N ASN A 429 0.64 11.37 -6.46
CA ASN A 429 1.32 10.08 -6.64
C ASN A 429 0.57 8.97 -5.87
N ALA A 430 -0.05 8.04 -6.61
CA ALA A 430 -0.76 6.89 -6.06
C ALA A 430 0.14 5.68 -5.81
N GLN A 431 1.33 5.68 -6.43
CA GLN A 431 2.37 4.71 -6.12
C GLN A 431 3.05 5.12 -4.81
N SER A 432 2.35 4.84 -3.69
CA SER A 432 2.72 5.24 -2.34
C SER A 432 4.04 4.62 -1.87
N SER A 433 4.35 3.42 -2.38
CA SER A 433 5.63 2.75 -2.21
C SER A 433 6.05 2.08 -3.52
N PRO A 434 7.30 1.62 -3.64
CA PRO A 434 7.74 0.81 -4.77
C PRO A 434 6.96 -0.51 -4.96
N PHE A 435 6.09 -0.89 -4.03
CA PHE A 435 5.39 -2.17 -4.00
C PHE A 435 3.87 -2.05 -4.11
N VAL A 436 3.29 -0.90 -3.72
CA VAL A 436 1.83 -0.72 -3.58
C VAL A 436 1.34 0.49 -4.39
N VAL A 437 0.17 0.32 -5.00
CA VAL A 437 -0.59 1.38 -5.68
C VAL A 437 -1.98 1.49 -5.04
N GLY A 438 -2.35 2.71 -4.63
CA GLY A 438 -3.63 3.00 -4.00
C GLY A 438 -3.63 4.39 -3.38
N LEU A 439 -4.02 4.47 -2.11
CA LEU A 439 -3.98 5.71 -1.33
C LEU A 439 -2.54 6.26 -1.29
N PRO A 440 -2.33 7.58 -1.51
CA PRO A 440 -1.02 8.21 -1.31
C PRO A 440 -0.46 7.94 0.09
N SER A 441 0.87 8.01 0.23
CA SER A 441 1.53 7.64 1.49
C SER A 441 0.99 8.45 2.68
N LEU A 442 0.85 7.79 3.83
CA LEU A 442 0.42 8.47 5.06
C LEU A 442 1.44 9.53 5.49
N THR A 443 2.71 9.33 5.14
CA THR A 443 3.79 10.31 5.30
C THR A 443 3.55 11.59 4.49
N ALA A 444 2.88 11.52 3.33
CA ALA A 444 2.54 12.70 2.55
C ALA A 444 1.43 13.54 3.23
N PHE A 445 0.43 12.89 3.82
CA PHE A 445 -0.60 13.56 4.63
C PHE A 445 -0.02 14.21 5.89
N TRP A 446 0.91 13.52 6.56
CA TRP A 446 1.67 14.12 7.64
C TRP A 446 2.51 15.31 7.18
N GLY A 447 3.20 15.19 6.04
CA GLY A 447 3.97 16.29 5.44
C GLY A 447 3.11 17.51 5.13
N PHE A 448 1.90 17.31 4.59
CA PHE A 448 0.90 18.35 4.39
C PHE A 448 0.53 19.03 5.71
N MET A 449 0.17 18.25 6.74
CA MET A 449 -0.17 18.75 8.07
C MET A 449 0.98 19.57 8.69
N HIS A 450 2.20 19.06 8.62
CA HIS A 450 3.38 19.69 9.19
C HIS A 450 3.79 20.96 8.41
N GLN A 451 3.64 20.99 7.09
CA GLN A 451 3.83 22.22 6.31
C GLN A 451 2.82 23.29 6.70
N PHE A 452 1.57 22.90 6.97
CA PHE A 452 0.52 23.81 7.43
C PHE A 452 0.87 24.39 8.81
N GLU A 453 1.31 23.54 9.74
CA GLU A 453 1.78 23.94 11.07
C GLU A 453 2.93 24.96 10.98
N ARG A 454 3.92 24.74 10.10
CA ARG A 454 5.05 25.66 9.91
C ARG A 454 4.61 27.03 9.38
N GLY A 455 3.69 27.07 8.41
CA GLY A 455 3.14 28.33 7.89
C GLY A 455 2.40 29.11 8.97
N MET A 456 1.60 28.40 9.78
CA MET A 456 0.91 29.00 10.92
C MET A 456 1.89 29.55 11.95
N ARG A 457 2.90 28.77 12.37
CA ARG A 457 3.92 29.22 13.32
C ARG A 457 4.67 30.46 12.86
N ALA A 458 4.96 30.59 11.56
CA ALA A 458 5.61 31.78 11.01
C ALA A 458 4.75 33.05 11.14
N SER A 459 3.42 32.89 11.31
CA SER A 459 2.46 33.98 11.45
C SER A 459 2.12 34.31 12.92
N LEU A 460 2.58 33.50 13.88
CA LEU A 460 2.27 33.64 15.31
C LEU A 460 3.29 34.51 16.03
N LYS A 461 2.89 35.07 17.18
CA LYS A 461 3.78 35.81 18.09
C LYS A 461 4.58 34.83 18.97
N GLU A 462 5.72 35.26 19.51
CA GLU A 462 6.58 34.41 20.37
C GLU A 462 5.87 33.86 21.63
N SER A 463 4.80 34.51 22.10
CA SER A 463 4.01 34.07 23.25
C SER A 463 2.92 33.03 22.93
N GLU A 464 2.71 32.74 21.64
CA GLU A 464 1.63 31.91 21.14
C GLU A 464 2.17 30.51 20.77
N GLU A 465 1.67 29.47 21.46
CA GLU A 465 2.10 28.09 21.23
C GLU A 465 1.07 27.34 20.40
N LEU A 466 1.53 26.73 19.31
CA LEU A 466 0.70 25.93 18.40
C LEU A 466 1.47 24.69 17.97
N SER A 467 0.89 23.52 18.23
CA SER A 467 1.41 22.24 17.76
C SER A 467 0.32 21.33 17.18
N PHE A 468 0.60 20.78 16.01
CA PHE A 468 -0.29 19.84 15.32
C PHE A 468 0.11 18.43 15.73
N ILE A 469 -0.78 17.69 16.40
CA ILE A 469 -0.43 16.44 17.07
C ILE A 469 -0.74 15.24 16.17
N SER A 470 -1.96 15.16 15.67
CA SER A 470 -2.45 14.00 14.94
C SER A 470 -3.54 14.39 13.94
N PHE A 471 -3.79 13.51 12.96
CA PHE A 471 -4.80 13.73 11.93
C PHE A 471 -5.68 12.50 11.71
N ALA A 472 -6.93 12.69 11.34
CA ALA A 472 -7.83 11.64 10.88
C ALA A 472 -8.26 11.93 9.43
N LEU A 473 -8.30 10.88 8.61
CA LEU A 473 -8.48 10.97 7.15
C LEU A 473 -9.78 10.30 6.71
N VAL A 474 -10.54 11.03 5.89
CA VAL A 474 -11.71 10.52 5.15
C VAL A 474 -11.46 10.70 3.68
N VAL A 475 -11.67 9.66 2.88
CA VAL A 475 -11.64 9.76 1.42
C VAL A 475 -13.04 9.59 0.89
N ARG A 476 -13.59 10.63 0.26
CA ARG A 476 -14.91 10.64 -0.38
C ARG A 476 -14.88 10.00 -1.74
N SER A 477 -13.83 10.27 -2.50
CA SER A 477 -13.62 9.69 -3.81
C SER A 477 -12.15 9.49 -4.12
N GLU A 478 -11.87 8.39 -4.80
CA GLU A 478 -10.54 8.04 -5.29
C GLU A 478 -10.65 7.60 -6.75
N ARG A 479 -9.92 8.31 -7.63
CA ARG A 479 -9.79 7.92 -9.03
C ARG A 479 -8.35 7.65 -9.37
N LEU A 480 -8.04 6.36 -9.53
CA LEU A 480 -6.71 5.91 -9.95
C LEU A 480 -6.60 5.85 -11.47
N PHE A 481 -5.51 6.39 -12.01
CA PHE A 481 -5.18 6.30 -13.43
C PHE A 481 -3.66 6.23 -13.63
N ASN A 482 -3.24 5.64 -14.74
CA ASN A 482 -1.83 5.59 -15.12
C ASN A 482 -1.55 6.74 -16.09
N ALA A 483 -0.67 7.66 -15.70
CA ALA A 483 -0.32 8.84 -16.50
C ALA A 483 1.19 9.06 -16.53
N ALA A 484 1.66 9.64 -17.63
CA ALA A 484 3.06 9.94 -17.83
C ALA A 484 3.27 11.46 -17.78
N ASN A 485 4.11 11.95 -16.87
CA ASN A 485 4.47 13.37 -16.86
C ASN A 485 5.53 13.64 -17.92
N LEU A 486 5.23 14.58 -18.81
CA LEU A 486 6.17 15.05 -19.81
C LEU A 486 7.27 15.87 -19.13
N ALA A 487 8.41 15.23 -18.90
CA ALA A 487 9.55 15.90 -18.33
C ALA A 487 10.05 17.03 -19.22
N GLU A 488 10.50 18.11 -18.59
CA GLU A 488 11.11 19.24 -19.28
C GLU A 488 12.36 18.84 -20.06
N PRO A 489 12.63 19.45 -21.23
CA PRO A 489 13.85 19.21 -21.97
C PRO A 489 15.07 19.72 -21.20
N LYS A 490 15.93 18.80 -20.75
CA LYS A 490 17.13 19.12 -19.93
C LYS A 490 18.45 19.08 -20.69
N SER A 491 18.48 18.59 -21.93
CA SER A 491 19.71 18.37 -22.68
C SER A 491 19.54 18.66 -24.16
N VAL A 492 20.62 18.93 -24.89
CA VAL A 492 20.61 18.96 -26.36
C VAL A 492 20.87 17.57 -26.92
N ALA A 493 20.24 17.22 -28.05
CA ALA A 493 20.40 15.91 -28.66
C ALA A 493 21.86 15.61 -29.08
N LYS A 494 22.61 16.63 -29.48
CA LYS A 494 24.05 16.57 -29.79
C LYS A 494 24.76 17.74 -29.12
N LYS A 495 25.72 17.47 -28.22
CA LYS A 495 26.44 18.51 -27.45
C LYS A 495 27.29 19.46 -28.30
N ARG A 496 27.73 19.06 -29.49
CA ARG A 496 28.69 19.81 -30.34
C ARG A 496 28.08 20.38 -31.64
N VAL A 497 26.77 20.25 -31.84
CA VAL A 497 26.06 20.71 -33.05
C VAL A 497 24.72 21.31 -32.63
N VAL A 498 24.29 22.39 -33.29
CA VAL A 498 22.94 22.95 -33.11
C VAL A 498 21.93 21.85 -33.33
N SER A 499 21.22 21.47 -32.27
CA SER A 499 20.33 20.32 -32.27
C SER A 499 19.14 20.57 -31.37
N ALA A 500 18.04 19.87 -31.64
CA ALA A 500 16.83 19.98 -30.85
C ALA A 500 17.10 19.60 -29.38
N ALA A 501 16.39 20.27 -28.48
CA ALA A 501 16.39 19.93 -27.08
C ALA A 501 15.73 18.55 -26.89
N LYS A 502 16.43 17.66 -26.19
CA LYS A 502 16.02 16.29 -25.86
C LYS A 502 15.46 16.25 -24.43
N ARG A 503 14.26 15.69 -24.32
CA ARG A 503 13.62 15.34 -23.04
C ARG A 503 14.25 14.07 -22.46
N PRO A 504 14.38 13.99 -21.12
CA PRO A 504 14.69 12.72 -20.48
C PRO A 504 13.53 11.74 -20.71
N THR A 505 13.80 10.45 -20.52
CA THR A 505 12.81 9.41 -20.81
C THR A 505 11.57 9.59 -19.95
N THR A 506 10.41 9.67 -20.60
CA THR A 506 9.11 9.76 -19.94
C THR A 506 8.83 8.46 -19.18
N ARG A 507 8.36 8.59 -17.94
CA ARG A 507 7.93 7.46 -17.11
C ARG A 507 6.44 7.57 -16.85
N CYS A 508 5.76 6.44 -16.97
CA CYS A 508 4.36 6.30 -16.58
C CYS A 508 4.32 5.92 -15.11
N ASN A 509 3.60 6.70 -14.30
CA ASN A 509 3.39 6.41 -12.89
C ASN A 509 1.89 6.38 -12.62
N TRP A 510 1.50 5.57 -11.63
CA TRP A 510 0.14 5.57 -11.13
C TRP A 510 -0.14 6.84 -10.33
N ARG A 511 -1.27 7.48 -10.64
CA ARG A 511 -1.72 8.71 -10.00
C ARG A 511 -3.16 8.61 -9.54
N SER A 512 -3.50 9.50 -8.63
CA SER A 512 -4.81 9.57 -7.99
C SER A 512 -5.34 11.00 -8.01
N ASP A 513 -6.59 11.15 -8.41
CA ASP A 513 -7.39 12.31 -8.04
C ASP A 513 -8.25 11.92 -6.83
N LEU A 514 -8.19 12.75 -5.79
CA LEU A 514 -8.81 12.50 -4.50
C LEU A 514 -9.75 13.65 -4.13
N GLU A 515 -10.89 13.28 -3.57
CA GLU A 515 -11.69 14.19 -2.73
C GLU A 515 -11.66 13.65 -1.31
N PHE A 516 -11.18 14.45 -0.36
CA PHE A 516 -10.92 14.00 1.00
C PHE A 516 -11.30 15.07 2.04
N ASP A 517 -11.62 14.60 3.24
CA ASP A 517 -11.78 15.44 4.43
C ASP A 517 -10.64 15.12 5.41
N LEU A 518 -10.13 16.14 6.09
CA LEU A 518 -9.03 16.01 7.05
C LEU A 518 -9.42 16.66 8.38
N VAL A 519 -9.32 15.90 9.46
CA VAL A 519 -9.50 16.39 10.83
C VAL A 519 -8.13 16.44 11.49
N ILE A 520 -7.71 17.59 11.99
CA ILE A 520 -6.40 17.77 12.64
C ILE A 520 -6.63 18.08 14.12
N LYS A 521 -6.00 17.32 15.01
CA LYS A 521 -5.94 17.56 16.46
C LYS A 521 -4.80 18.54 16.75
N VAL A 522 -5.12 19.68 17.35
CA VAL A 522 -4.18 20.78 17.60
C VAL A 522 -4.15 21.10 19.09
N ARG A 523 -2.96 21.26 19.66
CA ARG A 523 -2.76 21.81 21.01
C ARG A 523 -2.35 23.27 20.89
N THR A 524 -3.18 24.15 21.43
CA THR A 524 -2.96 25.60 21.36
C THR A 524 -3.45 26.30 22.62
N ASN A 525 -2.87 27.46 22.91
CA ASN A 525 -3.38 28.42 23.89
C ASN A 525 -4.23 29.54 23.26
N ILE A 526 -4.50 29.46 21.95
CA ILE A 526 -5.17 30.50 21.15
C ILE A 526 -6.52 29.97 20.68
N ASP A 527 -7.51 30.84 20.55
CA ASP A 527 -8.74 30.48 19.84
C ASP A 527 -8.52 30.48 18.31
N LEU A 528 -8.50 29.30 17.70
CA LEU A 528 -8.32 29.12 16.26
C LEU A 528 -9.46 29.77 15.44
N ALA A 529 -10.66 29.92 16.01
CA ALA A 529 -11.79 30.53 15.32
C ALA A 529 -11.52 31.99 14.94
N THR A 530 -10.78 32.71 15.79
CA THR A 530 -10.41 34.12 15.56
C THR A 530 -9.36 34.29 14.45
N ARG A 531 -8.64 33.23 14.10
CA ARG A 531 -7.50 33.23 13.15
C ARG A 531 -7.84 32.60 11.80
N TYR A 532 -9.12 32.56 11.44
CA TYR A 532 -9.61 31.96 10.19
C TYR A 532 -8.84 32.40 8.94
N GLN A 533 -8.60 33.71 8.78
CA GLN A 533 -7.87 34.25 7.61
C GLN A 533 -6.42 33.74 7.54
N SER A 534 -5.74 33.63 8.68
CA SER A 534 -4.39 33.08 8.76
C SER A 534 -4.37 31.59 8.42
N LEU A 535 -5.36 30.83 8.90
CA LEU A 535 -5.51 29.41 8.56
C LEU A 535 -5.75 29.21 7.06
N GLN A 536 -6.58 30.04 6.45
CA GLN A 536 -6.85 29.99 5.02
C GLN A 536 -5.62 30.34 4.18
N ALA A 537 -4.86 31.36 4.57
CA ALA A 537 -3.68 31.82 3.83
C ALA A 537 -2.49 30.84 3.90
N ASN A 538 -2.38 30.07 4.98
CA ASN A 538 -1.28 29.14 5.21
C ASN A 538 -1.57 27.70 4.77
N LEU A 539 -2.72 27.44 4.13
CA LEU A 539 -3.06 26.11 3.64
C LEU A 539 -2.03 25.65 2.57
N PRO A 540 -1.42 24.46 2.71
CA PRO A 540 -0.51 23.95 1.71
C PRO A 540 -1.21 23.68 0.37
N LEU A 541 -0.53 24.00 -0.73
CA LEU A 541 -1.06 23.84 -2.09
C LEU A 541 -0.68 22.50 -2.75
N THR A 542 0.11 21.67 -2.06
CA THR A 542 0.68 20.44 -2.64
C THR A 542 0.49 19.25 -1.70
N LEU A 543 0.14 18.10 -2.28
CA LEU A 543 0.03 16.82 -1.57
C LEU A 543 0.58 15.71 -2.46
N ALA A 544 1.52 14.91 -1.95
CA ALA A 544 2.11 13.78 -2.68
C ALA A 544 2.58 14.09 -4.13
N GLY A 545 3.06 15.31 -4.37
CA GLY A 545 3.51 15.80 -5.69
C GLY A 545 2.39 16.36 -6.59
N GLY A 546 1.13 16.20 -6.21
CA GLY A 546 -0.03 16.81 -6.85
C GLY A 546 -0.40 18.17 -6.26
N THR A 547 -1.50 18.75 -6.75
CA THR A 547 -2.02 20.06 -6.33
C THR A 547 -3.30 19.93 -5.52
N VAL A 548 -3.41 20.70 -4.44
CA VAL A 548 -4.57 20.73 -3.56
C VAL A 548 -5.38 21.99 -3.82
N PHE A 549 -6.69 21.81 -3.96
CA PHE A 549 -7.67 22.87 -4.15
C PHE A 549 -8.74 22.79 -3.06
N PRO A 550 -9.24 23.94 -2.57
CA PRO A 550 -10.49 23.97 -1.82
C PRO A 550 -11.67 23.52 -2.72
N PRO A 551 -12.84 23.23 -2.14
CA PRO A 551 -14.02 22.85 -2.92
C PRO A 551 -14.42 23.95 -3.92
N GLU A 552 -15.17 23.56 -4.95
CA GLU A 552 -15.61 24.47 -6.00
C GLU A 552 -16.40 25.64 -5.42
N LEU A 553 -16.05 26.86 -5.85
CA LEU A 553 -16.71 28.11 -5.41
C LEU A 553 -18.24 28.08 -5.58
N LYS A 554 -18.74 27.31 -6.57
CA LYS A 554 -20.18 27.15 -6.84
C LYS A 554 -20.94 26.46 -5.70
N LYS A 555 -20.28 25.59 -4.91
CA LYS A 555 -20.91 24.87 -3.80
C LYS A 555 -21.13 25.75 -2.56
N ASN A 556 -20.43 26.88 -2.44
CA ASN A 556 -20.45 27.78 -1.28
C ASN A 556 -20.30 27.06 0.08
N THR A 557 -19.48 26.00 0.12
CA THR A 557 -19.28 25.17 1.30
C THR A 557 -18.27 25.83 2.24
N LEU A 558 -18.61 25.96 3.53
CA LEU A 558 -17.67 26.34 4.59
C LEU A 558 -16.68 25.21 4.85
N TRP A 559 -15.59 25.21 4.08
CA TRP A 559 -14.65 24.10 3.97
C TRP A 559 -13.56 24.04 5.03
N LEU A 560 -13.36 25.14 5.77
CA LEU A 560 -12.45 25.22 6.90
C LEU A 560 -13.27 25.57 8.13
N ARG A 561 -13.17 24.77 9.20
CA ARG A 561 -13.83 25.04 10.49
C ARG A 561 -12.91 24.66 11.63
N SER A 562 -13.03 25.37 12.76
CA SER A 562 -12.34 25.06 14.01
C SER A 562 -13.36 24.68 15.09
N PHE A 563 -13.02 23.69 15.91
CA PHE A 563 -13.86 23.21 16.99
C PHE A 563 -13.08 23.11 18.30
N SER A 564 -13.65 23.63 19.37
CA SER A 564 -13.11 23.46 20.73
C SER A 564 -13.78 22.30 21.48
N CYS A 565 -14.95 21.85 20.99
CA CYS A 565 -15.70 20.74 21.58
C CYS A 565 -15.66 19.50 20.68
N ARG A 566 -15.28 18.35 21.27
CA ARG A 566 -15.28 17.04 20.59
C ARG A 566 -16.67 16.62 20.11
N SER A 567 -17.71 16.99 20.84
CA SER A 567 -19.09 16.57 20.59
C SER A 567 -19.69 17.30 19.38
N GLU A 568 -19.39 18.59 19.23
CA GLU A 568 -19.78 19.38 18.05
C GLU A 568 -19.10 18.87 16.78
N LEU A 569 -17.80 18.58 16.86
CA LEU A 569 -17.06 17.98 15.76
C LEU A 569 -17.68 16.63 15.37
N PHE A 570 -17.88 15.73 16.34
CA PHE A 570 -18.40 14.40 16.04
C PHE A 570 -19.84 14.44 15.50
N PHE A 571 -20.65 15.41 15.92
CA PHE A 571 -21.99 15.64 15.34
C PHE A 571 -21.91 15.94 13.84
N LEU A 572 -20.97 16.79 13.42
CA LEU A 572 -20.74 17.06 12.00
C LEU A 572 -20.15 15.85 11.26
N LEU A 573 -19.19 15.15 11.86
CA LEU A 573 -18.58 13.95 11.26
C LEU A 573 -19.60 12.81 11.10
N LYS A 574 -20.60 12.73 11.99
CA LYS A 574 -21.74 11.82 11.84
C LYS A 574 -22.53 12.12 10.56
N GLY A 575 -22.51 13.34 10.03
CA GLY A 575 -23.21 13.71 8.81
C GLY A 575 -22.54 13.29 7.49
N ILE A 576 -21.32 12.74 7.51
CA ILE A 576 -20.56 12.44 6.29
C ILE A 576 -21.21 11.33 5.47
N ASP A 577 -21.27 11.52 4.14
CA ASP A 577 -21.89 10.61 3.18
C ASP A 577 -21.30 9.19 3.20
N CYS A 578 -22.17 8.20 3.06
CA CYS A 578 -21.78 6.78 3.18
C CYS A 578 -20.96 6.22 2.01
N SER A 579 -20.77 7.00 0.94
CA SER A 579 -19.83 6.68 -0.15
C SER A 579 -18.38 6.93 0.25
N ALA A 580 -18.14 7.73 1.28
CA ALA A 580 -16.80 7.96 1.79
C ALA A 580 -16.26 6.74 2.55
N SER A 581 -14.94 6.71 2.72
CA SER A 581 -14.23 5.70 3.50
C SER A 581 -13.27 6.37 4.46
N TRP A 582 -13.41 6.04 5.74
CA TRP A 582 -12.48 6.44 6.78
C TRP A 582 -11.25 5.54 6.79
N VAL A 583 -10.07 6.12 6.94
CA VAL A 583 -8.80 5.37 6.97
C VAL A 583 -8.29 5.29 8.41
N TYR A 584 -8.39 4.11 9.01
CA TYR A 584 -7.98 3.86 10.40
C TYR A 584 -6.69 3.05 10.49
N PRO A 585 -5.85 3.26 11.52
CA PRO A 585 -4.70 2.42 11.79
C PRO A 585 -5.12 1.01 12.15
N ALA A 586 -4.50 0.02 11.51
CA ALA A 586 -4.56 -1.37 11.94
C ALA A 586 -3.28 -1.68 12.74
N GLY A 587 -3.41 -2.16 13.97
CA GLY A 587 -2.27 -2.42 14.86
C GLY A 587 -1.54 -3.74 14.57
N PHE A 588 -1.41 -4.11 13.29
CA PHE A 588 -0.73 -5.34 12.89
C PHE A 588 0.71 -5.05 12.51
N HIS A 589 1.62 -5.92 12.95
CA HIS A 589 3.00 -5.97 12.49
C HIS A 589 3.13 -7.16 11.54
N THR A 590 3.79 -6.96 10.41
CA THR A 590 4.02 -8.01 9.41
C THR A 590 5.51 -8.07 9.10
N ASP A 591 6.10 -9.26 9.23
CA ASP A 591 7.54 -9.46 9.04
C ASP A 591 7.88 -9.75 7.57
N SER A 592 6.89 -10.19 6.77
CA SER A 592 7.09 -10.53 5.36
C SER A 592 5.98 -10.01 4.45
N PHE A 593 6.30 -9.86 3.17
CA PHE A 593 5.30 -9.49 2.16
C PHE A 593 4.19 -10.55 2.03
N TYR A 594 4.50 -11.83 2.20
CA TYR A 594 3.49 -12.89 2.16
C TYR A 594 2.54 -12.86 3.36
N GLU A 595 3.04 -12.49 4.54
CA GLU A 595 2.20 -12.29 5.73
C GLU A 595 1.26 -11.10 5.54
N LEU A 596 1.74 -10.00 4.96
CA LEU A 596 0.90 -8.86 4.57
C LEU A 596 -0.23 -9.31 3.63
N LEU A 597 0.08 -10.10 2.61
CA LEU A 597 -0.93 -10.64 1.68
C LEU A 597 -1.97 -11.50 2.42
N ASN A 598 -1.53 -12.43 3.27
CA ASN A 598 -2.44 -13.27 4.07
C ASN A 598 -3.38 -12.45 4.95
N GLU A 599 -2.89 -11.38 5.59
CA GLU A 599 -3.73 -10.50 6.40
C GLU A 599 -4.76 -9.74 5.55
N LEU A 600 -4.39 -9.29 4.35
CA LEU A 600 -5.33 -8.66 3.40
C LEU A 600 -6.42 -9.64 2.91
N GLU A 601 -6.14 -10.95 2.85
CA GLU A 601 -7.17 -11.95 2.51
C GLU A 601 -8.20 -12.16 3.64
N GLN A 602 -7.82 -11.91 4.90
CA GLN A 602 -8.71 -12.15 6.04
C GLN A 602 -9.89 -11.17 6.11
N ASP A 603 -9.68 -9.91 5.72
CA ASP A 603 -10.71 -8.86 5.75
C ASP A 603 -10.56 -7.91 4.57
N GLU A 604 -11.56 -7.90 3.68
CA GLU A 604 -11.61 -6.99 2.52
C GLU A 604 -11.59 -5.50 2.88
N SER A 605 -11.86 -5.13 4.15
CA SER A 605 -11.71 -3.75 4.60
C SER A 605 -10.27 -3.33 4.85
N PHE A 606 -9.32 -4.27 4.85
CA PHE A 606 -7.91 -3.95 4.96
C PHE A 606 -7.35 -3.46 3.63
N ILE A 607 -6.52 -2.43 3.72
CA ILE A 607 -5.80 -1.84 2.61
C ILE A 607 -4.31 -1.78 2.96
N ALA A 608 -3.47 -2.01 1.96
CA ALA A 608 -2.03 -1.81 2.10
C ALA A 608 -1.72 -0.33 1.87
N THR A 609 -0.92 0.26 2.76
CA THR A 609 -0.51 1.67 2.70
C THR A 609 0.97 1.82 3.00
N ALA A 610 1.58 2.91 2.55
CA ALA A 610 2.94 3.26 2.94
C ALA A 610 2.89 4.05 4.25
N SER A 611 3.35 3.43 5.34
CA SER A 611 3.22 3.97 6.70
C SER A 611 4.47 4.68 7.20
N GLY A 612 5.63 4.50 6.57
CA GLY A 612 6.85 5.13 7.06
C GLY A 612 8.13 4.63 6.40
N TYR A 613 9.24 4.90 7.10
CA TYR A 613 10.60 4.58 6.68
C TYR A 613 11.39 3.95 7.82
N GLN A 614 12.17 2.91 7.51
CA GLN A 614 13.13 2.32 8.44
C GLN A 614 14.54 2.73 8.07
N HIS A 615 15.25 3.41 8.97
CA HIS A 615 16.64 3.78 8.74
C HIS A 615 17.52 2.52 8.69
N MET A 616 18.40 2.45 7.69
CA MET A 616 19.36 1.34 7.56
C MET A 616 20.59 1.51 8.45
N HIS A 617 20.85 2.74 8.85
CA HIS A 617 21.96 3.13 9.71
C HIS A 617 21.53 4.38 10.47
N THR A 618 22.28 4.73 11.51
CA THR A 618 22.03 5.97 12.25
C THR A 618 22.22 7.20 11.35
N PRO A 619 21.31 8.20 11.40
CA PRO A 619 21.48 9.40 10.59
C PRO A 619 22.86 10.04 10.77
N CYS A 620 23.49 10.46 9.68
CA CYS A 620 24.83 11.04 9.67
C CYS A 620 24.93 12.20 8.67
N GLU A 621 25.98 13.01 8.77
CA GLU A 621 26.21 14.08 7.81
C GLU A 621 26.66 13.51 6.46
N ARG A 622 26.01 13.94 5.38
CA ARG A 622 26.36 13.53 4.01
C ARG A 622 26.36 14.70 3.06
N SER A 623 27.30 14.67 2.12
CA SER A 623 27.35 15.62 1.02
C SER A 623 26.14 15.45 0.10
N GLY A 624 25.58 16.55 -0.41
CA GLY A 624 24.38 16.52 -1.25
C GLY A 624 23.05 16.28 -0.50
N SER A 625 23.08 16.15 0.83
CA SER A 625 21.86 16.10 1.64
C SER A 625 21.15 17.47 1.70
N VAL A 626 19.82 17.46 1.69
CA VAL A 626 19.01 18.69 1.85
C VAL A 626 19.02 19.20 3.30
N ALA A 627 19.22 18.31 4.29
CA ALA A 627 19.33 18.65 5.71
C ALA A 627 20.74 18.32 6.25
N SER A 628 21.08 18.82 7.44
CA SER A 628 22.38 18.52 8.08
C SER A 628 22.58 17.02 8.29
N MET A 629 21.53 16.32 8.74
CA MET A 629 21.54 14.88 8.94
C MET A 629 20.86 14.15 7.78
N HIS A 630 21.40 12.99 7.39
CA HIS A 630 20.88 12.15 6.32
C HIS A 630 20.85 10.67 6.70
N ALA A 631 19.82 9.95 6.24
CA ALA A 631 19.75 8.50 6.31
C ALA A 631 19.21 7.89 5.01
N TYR A 632 19.76 6.74 4.62
CA TYR A 632 19.09 5.85 3.67
C TYR A 632 18.08 4.99 4.44
N ALA A 633 16.89 4.82 3.88
CA ALA A 633 15.82 4.12 4.56
C ALA A 633 15.02 3.19 3.63
N ASP A 634 14.55 2.08 4.18
CA ASP A 634 13.63 1.19 3.49
C ASP A 634 12.19 1.68 3.61
N ASN A 635 11.34 1.29 2.66
CA ASN A 635 9.94 1.68 2.63
C ASN A 635 9.11 0.71 3.47
N LEU A 636 8.46 1.20 4.53
CA LEU A 636 7.61 0.36 5.36
C LEU A 636 6.18 0.35 4.86
N LEU A 637 5.69 -0.86 4.58
CA LEU A 637 4.29 -1.12 4.31
C LEU A 637 3.55 -1.32 5.63
N GLY A 638 2.36 -0.76 5.74
CA GLY A 638 1.45 -1.01 6.85
C GLY A 638 0.06 -1.30 6.36
N ILE A 639 -0.74 -1.90 7.23
CA ILE A 639 -2.15 -2.18 6.98
C ILE A 639 -2.98 -1.07 7.60
N ALA A 640 -3.86 -0.47 6.80
CA ALA A 640 -4.91 0.40 7.30
C ALA A 640 -6.26 -0.30 7.12
N LYS A 641 -7.27 0.15 7.86
CA LYS A 641 -8.64 -0.34 7.75
C LYS A 641 -9.55 0.74 7.20
N ALA A 642 -10.20 0.44 6.08
CA ALA A 642 -11.22 1.26 5.47
C ALA A 642 -12.57 1.02 6.16
N PHE A 643 -13.02 1.99 6.96
CA PHE A 643 -14.33 1.95 7.61
C PHE A 643 -15.37 2.73 6.82
N ASN A 644 -16.57 2.19 6.72
CA ASN A 644 -17.69 2.99 6.23
C ASN A 644 -18.11 4.01 7.31
N PRO A 645 -18.48 5.25 6.95
CA PRO A 645 -18.99 6.25 7.88
C PRO A 645 -20.05 5.73 8.85
N ILE A 646 -20.94 4.84 8.42
CA ILE A 646 -21.95 4.23 9.32
C ILE A 646 -21.32 3.42 10.43
N GLU A 647 -20.26 2.67 10.13
CA GLU A 647 -19.56 1.88 11.14
C GLU A 647 -18.94 2.82 12.19
N VAL A 648 -18.37 3.94 11.76
CA VAL A 648 -17.86 4.98 12.66
C VAL A 648 -18.98 5.59 13.51
N ARG A 649 -20.13 5.92 12.91
CA ARG A 649 -21.33 6.41 13.62
C ARG A 649 -21.78 5.42 14.70
N LEU A 650 -21.76 4.12 14.40
CA LEU A 650 -22.18 3.05 15.32
C LEU A 650 -21.17 2.76 16.43
N LEU A 651 -19.87 2.91 16.15
CA LEU A 651 -18.81 2.75 17.15
C LEU A 651 -18.83 3.90 18.16
N GLY A 652 -19.26 5.09 17.72
CA GLY A 652 -19.52 6.26 18.55
C GLY A 652 -18.29 7.13 18.80
N GLN A 653 -18.52 8.23 19.52
CA GLN A 653 -17.57 9.31 19.72
C GLN A 653 -16.26 8.85 20.40
N SER A 654 -16.35 8.11 21.50
CA SER A 654 -15.17 7.67 22.27
C SER A 654 -14.25 6.76 21.45
N HIS A 655 -14.83 5.89 20.62
CA HIS A 655 -14.05 5.05 19.71
C HIS A 655 -13.38 5.90 18.62
N PHE A 656 -14.08 6.89 18.06
CA PHE A 656 -13.51 7.76 17.04
C PHE A 656 -12.23 8.46 17.52
N PHE A 657 -12.30 9.20 18.62
CA PHE A 657 -11.14 9.95 19.11
C PHE A 657 -9.98 9.05 19.55
N SER A 658 -10.27 7.87 20.11
CA SER A 658 -9.23 6.92 20.55
C SER A 658 -8.64 6.04 19.44
N SER A 659 -9.15 6.08 18.21
CA SER A 659 -8.70 5.14 17.16
C SER A 659 -8.63 5.65 15.73
N ALA A 660 -9.21 6.81 15.41
CA ALA A 660 -9.19 7.37 14.06
C ALA A 660 -7.91 8.16 13.74
N PHE A 661 -7.20 8.61 14.78
CA PHE A 661 -6.10 9.56 14.65
C PHE A 661 -4.75 8.87 14.40
N TRP A 662 -4.03 9.42 13.43
CA TRP A 662 -2.68 9.06 13.02
C TRP A 662 -1.68 10.08 13.54
N ARG A 663 -0.54 9.59 14.03
CA ARG A 663 0.54 10.41 14.55
C ARG A 663 1.88 9.91 14.03
N MET A 664 2.81 10.84 13.79
CA MET A 664 4.19 10.47 13.50
C MET A 664 4.98 10.19 14.77
N SER A 665 5.61 9.03 14.82
CA SER A 665 6.69 8.73 15.76
C SER A 665 8.03 8.70 15.03
N SER A 666 8.99 9.47 15.56
CA SER A 666 10.35 9.53 15.07
C SER A 666 11.28 8.91 16.12
N SER A 667 11.88 7.77 15.79
CA SER A 667 12.90 7.11 16.59
C SER A 667 14.26 7.21 15.88
N HIS A 668 15.33 6.76 16.53
CA HIS A 668 16.65 6.66 15.89
C HIS A 668 16.64 5.67 14.71
N GLU A 669 15.78 4.65 14.77
CA GLU A 669 15.74 3.52 13.82
C GLU A 669 14.67 3.69 12.74
N SER A 670 13.63 4.47 12.99
CA SER A 670 12.47 4.54 12.10
C SER A 670 11.68 5.83 12.24
N ILE A 671 10.95 6.17 11.17
CA ILE A 671 9.94 7.21 11.13
C ILE A 671 8.65 6.55 10.69
N LEU A 672 7.67 6.50 11.59
CA LEU A 672 6.42 5.76 11.39
C LEU A 672 5.22 6.68 11.57
N ILE A 673 4.19 6.46 10.76
CA ILE A 673 2.85 6.98 11.01
C ILE A 673 2.04 5.87 11.64
N GLU A 674 1.77 6.02 12.93
CA GLU A 674 1.09 5.02 13.75
C GLU A 674 -0.16 5.60 14.40
N LYS A 675 -0.89 4.74 15.11
CA LYS A 675 -2.07 5.13 15.88
C LYS A 675 -1.68 6.07 17.02
N ASP A 676 -2.39 7.20 17.14
CA ASP A 676 -2.25 8.07 18.32
C ASP A 676 -2.73 7.32 19.57
N GLN A 677 -1.82 7.11 20.52
CA GLN A 677 -2.13 6.58 21.85
C GLN A 677 -2.36 7.80 22.74
N ASP A 678 -3.63 8.07 23.08
CA ASP A 678 -4.03 9.12 24.02
C ASP A 678 -3.42 8.90 25.42
#